data_AF-A0A3A5WTD0-F1
#
_entry.id   AF-A0A3A5WTD0-F1
#
_cell.length_a   1.000
_cell.length_b   1.000
_cell.length_c   1.000
_cell.angle_alpha   90.00
_cell.angle_beta   90.00
_cell.angle_gamma   90.00
#
_symmetry.space_group_name_H-M   'P 1'
#
loop_
_entity.id
_entity.type
_entity.pdbx_description
1 polymer ?
#
loop_
_entity_poly.entity_id
_entity_poly.type
_entity_poly.pdbx_seq_one_letter_code
_entity_poly.pdbx_strand_id
1 'polypeptide(L)'
;MKARTLRSAAHRRILTWLRHGPATVSEIAEQFDMQMPHASLACRQLRTDGLIVRDETGGLRNAPMYLSQLGIERLAEDALGKLKVHASKFQDTTTAMVLHADDANVVVGYTEIPKSSLVFIPDADKAVNIDSNGNEGGTWVHAPIAGVQWYTLDDFTPVESPLSTTSGTLEDYQQAPTRVGLVRGEVFESTGYTTLIEGQRFAGGQQPHLMPPSRLSEGDRVLGNVSGTSFPFSPSPGLFAHLPSSLDRSLVSTALGRDGLEITDRFARKHRTLPFSVLFEWLHERHSRMSEEKLANEHAALVEALANQPASLSPSIKRALQMDFGEVVWEEDVAMIGLVDIYGMSRRGVRCLLHHVLRTAEVPFCIDWPFDAVEDNVLDEALAHPLCSVWMVRKHGLVSTQRFQPNMKFTNRLAVVQVRLGSHISVAINLSDTEQALGPTLASTGFPSTALELISSELAPSKAPFSTTLPLGEVGNRLRRALAVFPRGDEVLANQWERSDPLASWIASPSEQRSSRWTRLQDSLPTGWTDLVPVSEVALGELPLAMAKASHTWQQRALLRLQTELDSDPTVLLSLIRGLEHGENTGWYAACLLAVLNPNEARHDATFQTAMSIWFDSPHLQKEVIERVFSHERPNQASSTGLLNTWVLAGRIQPKHSVLSLWSEAVQTLQAQEPWLPDRQRLYMAHLPGAWWAPYANEWLVAQLSSASGRAWLRDHRICWPALLCLPEGQVGGLPGATTQHPAFDVKAEPYLGVKMLGEGVGVAMLNDVYEMVYAAEHDLPAPTLASHPFASWLVRPLEQWPMFDEAVLSTGDEQLGRLLFARSFASRMPSGSR
;
A
#
# COMPACT_ATOMS: atom_id res chain seq x y z
N MET A 1 -0.33 62.93 6.47
CA MET A 1 1.10 62.71 6.83
C MET A 1 1.88 62.36 5.57
N LYS A 2 3.00 63.05 5.24
CA LYS A 2 3.80 62.79 4.03
C LYS A 2 4.40 61.37 4.07
N ALA A 3 4.32 60.62 2.97
CA ALA A 3 4.90 59.28 2.86
C ALA A 3 6.43 59.33 3.04
N ARG A 4 6.97 58.53 3.96
CA ARG A 4 8.41 58.41 4.23
C ARG A 4 9.02 57.27 3.40
N THR A 5 9.26 57.50 2.12
CA THR A 5 9.93 56.52 1.24
C THR A 5 11.46 56.60 1.36
N LEU A 6 12.16 55.47 1.19
CA LEU A 6 13.63 55.45 1.07
C LEU A 6 14.02 55.97 -0.31
N ARG A 7 14.76 57.09 -0.38
CA ARG A 7 15.12 57.74 -1.66
C ARG A 7 16.34 57.12 -2.34
N SER A 8 17.30 56.62 -1.57
CA SER A 8 18.51 55.99 -2.12
C SER A 8 18.25 54.51 -2.42
N ALA A 9 18.43 54.11 -3.68
CA ALA A 9 18.35 52.70 -4.11
C ALA A 9 19.38 51.84 -3.37
N ALA A 10 20.63 52.31 -3.25
CA ALA A 10 21.70 51.59 -2.54
C ALA A 10 21.34 51.30 -1.06
N HIS A 11 20.88 52.30 -0.31
CA HIS A 11 20.40 52.10 1.07
C HIS A 11 19.26 51.09 1.16
N ARG A 12 18.30 51.14 0.24
CA ARG A 12 17.18 50.19 0.23
C ARG A 12 17.65 48.75 -0.04
N ARG A 13 18.52 48.56 -1.03
CA ARG A 13 19.10 47.25 -1.37
C ARG A 13 19.88 46.66 -0.19
N ILE A 14 20.73 47.46 0.46
CA ILE A 14 21.50 47.04 1.64
C ILE A 14 20.59 46.67 2.82
N LEU A 15 19.61 47.51 3.15
CA LEU A 15 18.68 47.21 4.26
C LEU A 15 17.85 45.96 3.96
N THR A 16 17.43 45.77 2.71
CA THR A 16 16.65 44.58 2.29
C THR A 16 17.52 43.33 2.35
N TRP A 17 18.81 43.39 1.97
CA TRP A 17 19.76 42.30 2.13
C TRP A 17 19.98 41.89 3.58
N LEU A 18 20.25 42.88 4.44
CA LEU A 18 20.51 42.66 5.87
C LEU A 18 19.29 42.16 6.65
N ARG A 19 18.09 42.22 6.08
CA ARG A 19 16.89 41.56 6.61
C ARG A 19 17.04 40.04 6.69
N HIS A 20 17.85 39.44 5.81
CA HIS A 20 17.97 37.99 5.69
C HIS A 20 19.10 37.38 6.53
N GLY A 21 19.99 38.22 7.06
CA GLY A 21 21.11 37.79 7.87
C GLY A 21 22.22 38.83 7.90
N PRO A 22 23.23 38.63 8.76
CA PRO A 22 24.39 39.50 8.78
C PRO A 22 25.21 39.39 7.51
N ALA A 23 25.81 40.50 7.09
CA ALA A 23 26.73 40.53 5.97
C ALA A 23 27.89 41.50 6.18
N THR A 24 29.03 41.24 5.55
CA THR A 24 30.19 42.13 5.56
C THR A 24 30.08 43.21 4.46
N VAL A 25 30.85 44.29 4.59
CA VAL A 25 30.89 45.36 3.57
C VAL A 25 31.36 44.80 2.22
N SER A 26 32.28 43.83 2.23
CA SER A 26 32.80 43.19 1.02
C SER A 26 31.74 42.33 0.34
N GLU A 27 30.99 41.52 1.09
CA GLU A 27 29.87 40.73 0.57
C GLU A 27 28.78 41.62 -0.05
N ILE A 28 28.47 42.75 0.59
CA ILE A 28 27.51 43.73 0.06
C ILE A 28 28.02 44.36 -1.23
N ALA A 29 29.32 44.67 -1.30
CA ALA A 29 29.92 45.25 -2.49
C ALA A 29 29.89 44.27 -3.67
N GLU A 30 30.19 43.00 -3.42
CA GLU A 30 30.13 41.93 -4.43
C GLU A 30 28.70 41.65 -4.88
N GLN A 31 27.75 41.52 -3.94
CA GLN A 31 26.36 41.20 -4.23
C GLN A 31 25.65 42.25 -5.09
N PHE A 32 26.03 43.53 -4.96
CA PHE A 32 25.40 44.65 -5.67
C PHE A 32 26.30 45.29 -6.74
N ASP A 33 27.41 44.63 -7.10
CA ASP A 33 28.42 45.14 -8.04
C ASP A 33 28.83 46.60 -7.74
N MET A 34 29.02 46.91 -6.46
CA MET A 34 29.39 48.24 -5.98
C MET A 34 30.89 48.33 -5.76
N GLN A 35 31.50 49.43 -6.17
CA GLN A 35 32.88 49.75 -5.79
C GLN A 35 32.99 49.84 -4.26
N MET A 36 34.02 49.20 -3.68
CA MET A 36 34.24 49.13 -2.23
C MET A 36 34.11 50.47 -1.47
N PRO A 37 34.62 51.62 -1.98
CA PRO A 37 34.44 52.91 -1.32
C PRO A 37 32.98 53.36 -1.23
N HIS A 38 32.15 53.06 -2.23
CA HIS A 38 30.74 53.41 -2.26
C HIS A 38 29.92 52.54 -1.30
N ALA A 39 30.19 51.22 -1.26
CA ALA A 39 29.56 50.30 -0.31
C ALA A 39 29.90 50.71 1.14
N SER A 40 31.17 51.02 1.40
CA SER A 40 31.63 51.49 2.72
C SER A 40 30.96 52.82 3.14
N LEU A 41 30.85 53.78 2.22
CA LEU A 41 30.17 55.06 2.48
C LEU A 41 28.68 54.86 2.79
N ALA A 42 27.98 54.04 1.99
CA ALA A 42 26.56 53.75 2.18
C ALA A 42 26.31 53.05 3.53
N CYS A 43 27.13 52.05 3.88
CA CYS A 43 27.05 51.38 5.18
C CYS A 43 27.36 52.35 6.35
N ARG A 44 28.33 53.26 6.18
CA ARG A 44 28.63 54.29 7.19
C ARG A 44 27.46 55.23 7.40
N GLN A 45 26.79 55.66 6.34
CA GLN A 45 25.59 56.51 6.42
C GLN A 45 24.45 55.78 7.15
N LEU A 46 24.13 54.56 6.72
CA LEU A 46 23.09 53.73 7.36
C LEU A 46 23.36 53.49 8.85
N ARG A 47 24.63 53.32 9.23
CA ARG A 47 25.03 53.17 10.64
C ARG A 47 24.91 54.48 11.42
N THR A 48 25.25 55.60 10.80
CA THR A 48 25.10 56.95 11.41
C THR A 48 23.62 57.25 11.65
N ASP A 49 22.76 56.80 10.74
CA ASP A 49 21.29 56.91 10.85
C ASP A 49 20.69 55.86 11.82
N GLY A 50 21.51 54.99 12.42
CA GLY A 50 21.09 53.96 13.37
C GLY A 50 20.31 52.80 12.75
N LEU A 51 20.26 52.68 11.43
CA LEU A 51 19.48 51.66 10.71
C LEU A 51 20.18 50.29 10.65
N ILE A 52 21.50 50.27 10.81
CA ILE A 52 22.30 49.04 10.87
C ILE A 52 23.26 49.10 12.05
N VAL A 53 23.57 47.95 12.64
CA VAL A 53 24.53 47.78 13.73
C VAL A 53 25.69 46.93 13.21
N ARG A 54 26.91 47.22 13.66
CA ARG A 54 28.09 46.42 13.34
C ARG A 54 28.54 45.70 14.59
N ASP A 55 28.81 44.40 14.48
CA ASP A 55 29.37 43.64 15.60
C ASP A 55 30.89 43.91 15.68
N GLU A 56 31.31 44.60 16.74
CA GLU A 56 32.71 45.00 16.94
C GLU A 56 33.51 44.00 17.77
N THR A 57 32.90 42.88 18.19
CA THR A 57 33.54 41.88 19.06
C THR A 57 34.71 41.13 18.41
N GLY A 58 34.76 41.07 17.07
CA GLY A 58 35.79 40.36 16.28
C GLY A 58 36.85 41.24 15.59
N GLY A 59 36.89 42.55 15.86
CA GLY A 59 37.79 43.50 15.19
C GLY A 59 37.14 44.32 14.06
N LEU A 60 37.81 45.41 13.63
CA LEU A 60 37.22 46.42 12.74
C LEU A 60 37.12 46.00 11.26
N ARG A 61 37.90 45.01 10.82
CA ARG A 61 37.94 44.51 9.43
C ARG A 61 37.07 43.25 9.32
N ASN A 62 36.24 43.18 8.28
CA ASN A 62 35.29 42.08 8.03
C ASN A 62 34.27 41.83 9.15
N ALA A 63 33.96 42.85 9.95
CA ALA A 63 32.90 42.78 10.94
C ALA A 63 31.52 42.65 10.27
N PRO A 64 30.69 41.65 10.66
CA PRO A 64 29.34 41.50 10.15
C PRO A 64 28.47 42.67 10.61
N MET A 65 27.61 43.13 9.70
CA MET A 65 26.60 44.14 9.98
C MET A 65 25.23 43.47 10.06
N TYR A 66 24.40 43.97 10.96
CA TYR A 66 23.05 43.50 11.26
C TYR A 66 22.05 44.63 11.04
N LEU A 67 20.84 44.28 10.63
CA LEU A 67 19.73 45.23 10.59
C LEU A 67 19.30 45.58 12.03
N SER A 68 19.16 46.88 12.34
CA SER A 68 18.67 47.32 13.66
C SER A 68 17.13 47.29 13.71
N GLN A 69 16.53 47.39 14.90
CA GLN A 69 15.08 47.56 15.04
C GLN A 69 14.57 48.78 14.27
N LEU A 70 15.30 49.91 14.34
CA LEU A 70 14.98 51.12 13.58
C LEU A 70 15.06 50.87 12.05
N GLY A 71 16.01 50.04 11.60
CA GLY A 71 16.11 49.58 10.22
C GLY A 71 14.89 48.77 9.75
N ILE A 72 14.38 47.87 10.60
CA ILE A 72 13.16 47.08 10.34
C ILE A 72 11.95 48.02 10.21
N GLU A 73 11.78 48.92 11.17
CA GLU A 73 10.70 49.92 11.17
C GLU A 73 10.78 50.81 9.90
N ARG A 74 11.99 51.22 9.53
CA ARG A 74 12.21 52.05 8.33
C ARG A 74 11.84 51.34 7.03
N LEU A 75 12.07 50.02 6.93
CA LEU A 75 11.66 49.20 5.80
C LEU A 75 10.13 49.02 5.75
N ALA A 76 9.47 48.91 6.90
CA ALA A 76 8.01 48.88 6.99
C ALA A 76 7.40 50.23 6.56
N GLU A 77 7.96 51.35 7.04
CA GLU A 77 7.56 52.70 6.61
C GLU A 77 7.72 52.91 5.09
N ASP A 78 8.81 52.40 4.50
CA ASP A 78 9.04 52.47 3.04
C ASP A 78 7.96 51.70 2.26
N ALA A 79 7.59 50.50 2.72
CA ALA A 79 6.56 49.68 2.08
C ALA A 79 5.18 50.33 2.21
N LEU A 80 4.84 50.87 3.39
CA LEU A 80 3.61 51.60 3.63
C LEU A 80 3.53 52.90 2.81
N GLY A 81 4.68 53.58 2.64
CA GLY A 81 4.80 54.76 1.80
C GLY A 81 4.46 54.47 0.34
N LYS A 82 4.86 53.30 -0.17
CA LYS A 82 4.51 52.81 -1.52
C LYS A 82 3.04 52.45 -1.63
N LEU A 83 2.46 51.77 -0.63
CA LEU A 83 1.03 51.50 -0.59
C LEU A 83 0.18 52.78 -0.68
N LYS A 84 0.55 53.84 0.04
CA LYS A 84 -0.15 55.15 0.01
C LYS A 84 -0.21 55.79 -1.38
N VAL A 85 0.77 55.55 -2.24
CA VAL A 85 0.78 56.06 -3.62
C VAL A 85 -0.26 55.35 -4.48
N HIS A 86 -0.52 54.07 -4.21
CA HIS A 86 -1.42 53.22 -5.01
C HIS A 86 -2.77 52.94 -4.34
N ALA A 87 -3.04 53.51 -3.16
CA ALA A 87 -4.22 53.22 -2.33
C ALA A 87 -5.55 53.43 -3.06
N SER A 88 -5.68 54.49 -3.86
CA SER A 88 -6.89 54.77 -4.65
C SER A 88 -7.18 53.67 -5.67
N LYS A 89 -6.17 52.94 -6.14
CA LYS A 89 -6.33 51.87 -7.14
C LYS A 89 -6.83 50.55 -6.55
N PHE A 90 -6.84 50.39 -5.22
CA PHE A 90 -7.39 49.22 -4.53
C PHE A 90 -8.89 49.34 -4.24
N GLN A 91 -9.44 50.55 -4.21
CA GLN A 91 -10.85 50.80 -3.86
C GLN A 91 -11.83 50.24 -4.91
N ASP A 92 -11.37 50.03 -6.15
CA ASP A 92 -12.21 49.64 -7.29
C ASP A 92 -12.18 48.12 -7.61
N THR A 93 -11.27 47.34 -7.03
CA THR A 93 -11.01 45.95 -7.46
C THR A 93 -10.47 45.05 -6.34
N THR A 94 -10.84 43.76 -6.37
CA THR A 94 -10.36 42.71 -5.45
C THR A 94 -9.07 42.02 -5.89
N THR A 95 -8.28 42.64 -6.78
CA THR A 95 -7.06 42.02 -7.35
C THR A 95 -5.78 42.49 -6.66
N ALA A 96 -4.77 41.60 -6.62
CA ALA A 96 -3.46 41.88 -6.05
C ALA A 96 -2.64 42.79 -6.98
N MET A 97 -1.68 43.52 -6.41
CA MET A 97 -0.90 44.52 -7.15
C MET A 97 0.57 44.55 -6.74
N VAL A 98 1.43 44.76 -7.73
CA VAL A 98 2.85 45.10 -7.52
C VAL A 98 2.96 46.56 -7.12
N LEU A 99 3.39 46.83 -5.89
CA LEU A 99 3.58 48.19 -5.37
C LEU A 99 4.96 48.75 -5.65
N HIS A 100 5.94 47.87 -5.82
CA HIS A 100 7.32 48.22 -6.14
C HIS A 100 8.07 46.98 -6.63
N ALA A 101 8.97 47.14 -7.59
CA ALA A 101 9.90 46.10 -8.01
C ALA A 101 11.30 46.70 -8.22
N ASP A 102 12.33 46.02 -7.72
CA ASP A 102 13.74 46.40 -7.84
C ASP A 102 14.58 45.13 -8.05
N ASP A 103 14.97 44.85 -9.31
CA ASP A 103 15.71 43.68 -9.79
C ASP A 103 15.25 42.32 -9.17
N ALA A 104 15.68 42.02 -7.95
CA ALA A 104 15.33 40.80 -7.20
C ALA A 104 14.23 40.98 -6.13
N ASN A 105 13.86 42.21 -5.74
CA ASN A 105 12.97 42.50 -4.63
C ASN A 105 11.62 43.05 -5.11
N VAL A 106 10.52 42.54 -4.56
CA VAL A 106 9.16 42.95 -4.95
C VAL A 106 8.35 43.28 -3.71
N VAL A 107 7.55 44.34 -3.77
CA VAL A 107 6.54 44.65 -2.75
C VAL A 107 5.17 44.40 -3.36
N VAL A 108 4.40 43.52 -2.72
CA VAL A 108 3.08 43.09 -3.20
C VAL A 108 2.01 43.52 -2.20
N GLY A 109 0.91 44.06 -2.73
CA GLY A 109 -0.31 44.34 -1.98
C GLY A 109 -1.41 43.34 -2.34
N TYR A 110 -2.03 42.74 -1.33
CA TYR A 110 -3.16 41.82 -1.44
C TYR A 110 -4.42 42.41 -0.81
N THR A 111 -5.56 42.18 -1.43
CA THR A 111 -6.89 42.46 -0.87
C THR A 111 -7.46 41.27 -0.11
N GLU A 112 -7.04 40.05 -0.46
CA GLU A 112 -7.46 38.78 0.13
C GLU A 112 -6.26 37.98 0.67
N ILE A 113 -6.51 36.97 1.50
CA ILE A 113 -5.43 36.14 2.04
C ILE A 113 -4.84 35.30 0.89
N PRO A 114 -3.52 35.41 0.60
CA PRO A 114 -2.91 34.64 -0.48
C PRO A 114 -2.95 33.14 -0.16
N LYS A 115 -3.30 32.32 -1.16
CA LYS A 115 -3.42 30.86 -1.02
C LYS A 115 -2.05 30.16 -0.97
N SER A 116 -1.05 30.72 -1.65
CA SER A 116 0.32 30.19 -1.72
C SER A 116 1.36 31.27 -1.48
N SER A 117 2.57 30.86 -1.05
CA SER A 117 3.73 31.74 -0.97
C SER A 117 4.41 31.99 -2.32
N LEU A 118 4.03 31.26 -3.37
CA LEU A 118 4.58 31.42 -4.71
C LEU A 118 3.49 31.97 -5.63
N VAL A 119 3.79 33.09 -6.28
CA VAL A 119 2.81 33.86 -7.06
C VAL A 119 3.39 34.17 -8.43
N PHE A 120 2.57 33.98 -9.47
CA PHE A 120 2.93 34.32 -10.84
C PHE A 120 2.36 35.69 -11.22
N ILE A 121 3.21 36.53 -11.79
CA ILE A 121 2.83 37.84 -12.31
C ILE A 121 3.08 37.82 -13.82
N PRO A 122 2.02 37.85 -14.66
CA PRO A 122 2.16 37.77 -16.11
C PRO A 122 2.82 39.03 -16.67
N ASP A 123 3.34 38.98 -17.90
CA ASP A 123 3.89 40.16 -18.57
C ASP A 123 2.84 41.24 -18.87
N ALA A 124 3.20 42.51 -18.71
CA ALA A 124 2.29 43.65 -18.82
C ALA A 124 1.64 43.80 -20.21
N ASP A 125 2.32 43.38 -21.28
CA ASP A 125 1.82 43.49 -22.66
C ASP A 125 0.79 42.42 -23.05
N LYS A 126 0.62 41.37 -22.24
CA LYS A 126 -0.29 40.24 -22.54
C LYS A 126 -1.53 40.16 -21.65
N ALA A 127 -1.67 41.01 -20.64
CA ALA A 127 -2.84 41.05 -19.75
C ALA A 127 -4.18 41.38 -20.46
N VAL A 128 -4.16 41.65 -21.78
CA VAL A 128 -5.31 42.11 -22.59
C VAL A 128 -5.78 41.07 -23.64
N ASN A 129 -5.03 40.00 -23.95
CA ASN A 129 -5.42 39.02 -24.99
C ASN A 129 -5.56 37.59 -24.43
N ILE A 130 -6.80 37.08 -24.43
CA ILE A 130 -7.19 35.78 -23.85
C ILE A 130 -6.96 34.59 -24.80
N ASP A 131 -6.56 34.81 -26.07
CA ASP A 131 -6.48 33.75 -27.08
C ASP A 131 -5.03 33.41 -27.51
N SER A 132 -4.17 32.97 -26.59
CA SER A 132 -2.85 32.41 -26.95
C SER A 132 -2.55 31.11 -26.21
N ASN A 133 -2.48 29.99 -26.95
CA ASN A 133 -2.06 28.67 -26.46
C ASN A 133 -0.51 28.51 -26.39
N GLY A 134 0.24 29.60 -26.24
CA GLY A 134 1.71 29.57 -26.26
C GLY A 134 2.33 30.27 -25.06
N ASN A 135 3.21 29.55 -24.34
CA ASN A 135 3.99 29.96 -23.16
C ASN A 135 3.81 31.44 -22.76
N GLU A 136 2.96 31.67 -21.77
CA GLU A 136 2.80 32.98 -21.15
C GLU A 136 4.12 33.36 -20.47
N GLY A 137 4.74 34.44 -20.94
CA GLY A 137 5.87 35.06 -20.26
C GLY A 137 5.39 35.78 -19.01
N GLY A 138 6.22 35.80 -17.97
CA GLY A 138 5.95 36.42 -16.68
C GLY A 138 7.02 36.11 -15.64
N THR A 139 6.82 36.65 -14.44
CA THR A 139 7.76 36.54 -13.32
C THR A 139 7.11 35.81 -12.14
N TRP A 140 7.76 34.76 -11.67
CA TRP A 140 7.47 34.10 -10.41
C TRP A 140 8.07 34.89 -9.24
N VAL A 141 7.24 35.20 -8.25
CA VAL A 141 7.64 35.90 -7.03
C VAL A 141 7.34 35.03 -5.82
N HIS A 142 8.35 34.85 -4.97
CA HIS A 142 8.20 34.26 -3.65
C HIS A 142 7.78 35.33 -2.65
N ALA A 143 6.56 35.24 -2.15
CA ALA A 143 5.94 36.17 -1.22
C ALA A 143 5.43 35.40 0.02
N PRO A 144 6.20 35.36 1.13
CA PRO A 144 5.84 34.55 2.30
C PRO A 144 4.50 34.94 2.93
N ILE A 145 3.57 33.98 3.06
CA ILE A 145 2.24 34.22 3.66
C ILE A 145 2.36 34.71 5.11
N ALA A 146 3.28 34.12 5.89
CA ALA A 146 3.54 34.52 7.28
C ALA A 146 4.09 35.96 7.40
N GLY A 147 4.60 36.54 6.31
CA GLY A 147 5.14 37.91 6.28
C GLY A 147 4.13 38.98 5.88
N VAL A 148 2.86 38.61 5.63
CA VAL A 148 1.81 39.56 5.22
C VAL A 148 1.34 40.37 6.44
N GLN A 149 1.48 41.69 6.36
CA GLN A 149 1.00 42.62 7.38
C GLN A 149 -0.25 43.36 6.86
N TRP A 150 -1.33 43.37 7.63
CA TRP A 150 -2.60 43.95 7.21
C TRP A 150 -2.78 45.38 7.70
N TYR A 151 -3.26 46.26 6.82
CA TYR A 151 -3.50 47.67 7.09
C TYR A 151 -4.90 48.09 6.59
N THR A 152 -5.55 49.05 7.27
CA THR A 152 -6.78 49.69 6.78
C THR A 152 -6.49 50.61 5.60
N LEU A 153 -7.36 50.63 4.57
CA LEU A 153 -7.16 51.52 3.41
C LEU A 153 -7.38 53.01 3.71
N ASP A 154 -8.17 53.33 4.75
CA ASP A 154 -8.50 54.71 5.10
C ASP A 154 -7.36 55.39 5.86
N ASP A 155 -6.92 54.77 6.97
CA ASP A 155 -5.96 55.38 7.91
C ASP A 155 -4.56 54.72 7.89
N PHE A 156 -4.39 53.61 7.16
CA PHE A 156 -3.13 52.85 7.09
C PHE A 156 -2.62 52.36 8.46
N THR A 157 -3.53 52.11 9.39
CA THR A 157 -3.22 51.53 10.71
C THR A 157 -3.12 50.00 10.62
N PRO A 158 -2.23 49.34 11.38
CA PRO A 158 -2.16 47.88 11.42
C PRO A 158 -3.46 47.27 11.93
N VAL A 159 -3.95 46.22 11.27
CA VAL A 159 -5.16 45.46 11.63
C VAL A 159 -4.84 43.97 11.65
N GLU A 160 -5.67 43.17 12.31
CA GLU A 160 -5.60 41.71 12.20
C GLU A 160 -5.97 41.21 10.79
N SER A 161 -5.42 40.04 10.45
CA SER A 161 -5.74 39.34 9.21
C SER A 161 -7.26 39.15 9.06
N PRO A 162 -7.82 39.32 7.85
CA PRO A 162 -9.22 38.98 7.61
C PRO A 162 -9.48 37.51 7.92
N LEU A 163 -10.72 37.17 8.28
CA LEU A 163 -11.16 35.79 8.46
C LEU A 163 -11.33 35.13 7.09
N SER A 164 -10.86 33.89 6.93
CA SER A 164 -11.03 33.12 5.69
C SER A 164 -12.53 32.94 5.38
N THR A 165 -13.06 33.68 4.41
CA THR A 165 -14.47 33.61 4.00
C THR A 165 -14.80 32.20 3.52
N THR A 166 -15.51 31.43 4.34
CA THR A 166 -16.00 30.08 4.00
C THR A 166 -17.45 30.13 3.49
N SER A 167 -18.03 31.31 3.33
CA SER A 167 -19.42 31.52 2.95
C SER A 167 -19.50 32.40 1.71
N GLY A 168 -19.87 31.81 0.57
CA GLY A 168 -20.24 32.55 -0.63
C GLY A 168 -21.64 33.15 -0.48
N THR A 169 -21.77 34.24 0.29
CA THR A 169 -23.00 35.03 0.25
C THR A 169 -22.89 36.14 -0.79
N LEU A 170 -24.00 36.43 -1.48
CA LEU A 170 -24.06 37.49 -2.52
C LEU A 170 -23.71 38.88 -1.99
N GLU A 171 -23.83 39.10 -0.67
CA GLU A 171 -23.51 40.36 0.01
C GLU A 171 -21.99 40.58 0.16
N ASP A 172 -21.18 39.52 0.21
CA ASP A 172 -19.72 39.60 0.30
C ASP A 172 -19.08 40.08 -1.02
N TYR A 173 -19.77 39.91 -2.15
CA TYR A 173 -19.29 40.30 -3.48
C TYR A 173 -19.39 41.81 -3.77
N GLN A 174 -20.14 42.57 -2.95
CA GLN A 174 -20.43 43.99 -3.20
C GLN A 174 -19.66 44.96 -2.29
N GLN A 175 -18.88 44.47 -1.32
CA GLN A 175 -18.13 45.34 -0.42
C GLN A 175 -16.75 45.66 -1.02
N ALA A 176 -16.47 46.95 -1.20
CA ALA A 176 -15.12 47.41 -1.55
C ALA A 176 -14.12 46.94 -0.49
N PRO A 177 -12.91 46.50 -0.87
CA PRO A 177 -11.93 46.02 0.11
C PRO A 177 -11.61 47.14 1.09
N THR A 178 -11.81 46.93 2.38
CA THR A 178 -11.50 47.92 3.44
C THR A 178 -10.09 47.77 4.00
N ARG A 179 -9.39 46.68 3.61
CA ARG A 179 -8.08 46.29 4.14
C ARG A 179 -7.15 45.84 3.01
N VAL A 180 -5.84 46.07 3.20
CA VAL A 180 -4.78 45.58 2.30
C VAL A 180 -3.67 44.91 3.10
N GLY A 181 -3.33 43.68 2.71
CA GLY A 181 -2.18 42.92 3.17
C GLY A 181 -0.94 43.30 2.38
N LEU A 182 0.15 43.64 3.06
CA LEU A 182 1.40 44.07 2.46
C LEU A 182 2.49 43.04 2.74
N VAL A 183 3.19 42.61 1.71
CA VAL A 183 4.33 41.71 1.85
C VAL A 183 5.48 42.12 0.94
N ARG A 184 6.71 41.89 1.43
CA ARG A 184 7.93 42.02 0.63
C ARG A 184 8.36 40.62 0.18
N GLY A 185 8.26 40.35 -1.10
CA GLY A 185 8.72 39.13 -1.74
C GLY A 185 10.01 39.32 -2.55
N GLU A 186 10.45 38.24 -3.17
CA GLU A 186 11.64 38.15 -4.01
C GLU A 186 11.32 37.47 -5.33
N VAL A 187 12.02 37.86 -6.40
CA VAL A 187 11.90 37.19 -7.70
C VAL A 187 12.45 35.77 -7.59
N PHE A 188 11.58 34.79 -7.78
CA PHE A 188 11.91 33.36 -7.75
C PHE A 188 12.48 32.90 -9.09
N GLU A 189 11.81 33.26 -10.20
CA GLU A 189 12.21 32.93 -11.56
C GLU A 189 11.54 33.91 -12.54
N SER A 190 12.19 34.29 -13.62
CA SER A 190 11.58 35.14 -14.66
C SER A 190 11.66 34.43 -16.01
N THR A 191 10.52 34.31 -16.66
CA THR A 191 10.36 33.66 -17.97
C THR A 191 9.90 34.71 -18.97
N GLY A 192 10.80 35.23 -19.83
CA GLY A 192 10.47 36.30 -20.78
C GLY A 192 11.46 37.48 -20.74
N TYR A 193 11.15 38.55 -21.47
CA TYR A 193 12.03 39.72 -21.67
C TYR A 193 11.61 40.97 -20.88
N THR A 194 10.46 40.95 -20.21
CA THR A 194 9.86 42.12 -19.54
C THR A 194 10.09 42.10 -18.04
N THR A 195 10.30 43.29 -17.48
CA THR A 195 10.47 43.52 -16.04
C THR A 195 9.13 43.85 -15.38
N LEU A 196 9.02 43.55 -14.08
CA LEU A 196 7.84 43.89 -13.27
C LEU A 196 7.60 45.40 -13.25
N ILE A 197 6.35 45.82 -13.48
CA ILE A 197 5.97 47.23 -13.53
C ILE A 197 5.25 47.65 -12.24
N GLU A 198 5.61 48.80 -11.67
CA GLU A 198 4.93 49.37 -10.51
C GLU A 198 3.46 49.70 -10.84
N GLY A 199 2.54 49.24 -10.00
CA GLY A 199 1.10 49.40 -10.19
C GLY A 199 0.45 48.33 -11.09
N GLN A 200 1.19 47.32 -11.53
CA GLN A 200 0.67 46.19 -12.30
C GLN A 200 -0.25 45.31 -11.44
N ARG A 201 -1.42 44.96 -12.00
CA ARG A 201 -2.43 44.10 -11.36
C ARG A 201 -2.27 42.66 -11.82
N PHE A 202 -2.56 41.73 -10.93
CA PHE A 202 -2.57 40.29 -11.23
C PHE A 202 -3.59 39.54 -10.37
N ALA A 203 -4.02 38.36 -10.83
CA ALA A 203 -4.92 37.49 -10.08
C ALA A 203 -4.11 36.67 -9.05
N GLY A 204 -4.55 36.65 -7.79
CA GLY A 204 -3.88 35.90 -6.72
C GLY A 204 -4.13 34.38 -6.72
N GLY A 205 -4.82 33.85 -7.74
CA GLY A 205 -5.20 32.44 -7.86
C GLY A 205 -4.45 31.71 -8.97
N GLN A 206 -4.35 30.38 -8.87
CA GLN A 206 -3.74 29.55 -9.90
C GLN A 206 -4.57 29.53 -11.18
N GLN A 207 -3.94 29.84 -12.31
CA GLN A 207 -4.51 29.62 -13.63
C GLN A 207 -4.29 28.15 -14.04
N PRO A 208 -5.30 27.46 -14.63
CA PRO A 208 -5.26 26.02 -14.87
C PRO A 208 -4.23 25.54 -15.92
N HIS A 209 -3.59 26.45 -16.67
CA HIS A 209 -2.63 26.13 -17.73
C HIS A 209 -1.20 26.61 -17.45
N LEU A 210 -0.92 27.09 -16.23
CA LEU A 210 0.37 27.67 -15.89
C LEU A 210 1.42 26.58 -15.61
N MET A 211 2.59 26.67 -16.25
CA MET A 211 3.70 25.74 -15.98
C MET A 211 4.43 26.11 -14.67
N PRO A 212 4.83 25.12 -13.85
CA PRO A 212 5.59 25.39 -12.63
C PRO A 212 6.98 25.98 -12.98
N PRO A 213 7.56 26.81 -12.10
CA PRO A 213 8.91 27.31 -12.30
C PRO A 213 9.93 26.15 -12.29
N SER A 214 10.93 26.25 -13.17
CA SER A 214 11.94 25.21 -13.38
C SER A 214 12.74 24.90 -12.10
N ARG A 215 12.94 25.91 -11.23
CA ARG A 215 13.59 25.75 -9.92
C ARG A 215 12.84 24.84 -8.92
N LEU A 216 11.59 24.49 -9.19
CA LEU A 216 10.87 23.48 -8.39
C LEU A 216 11.10 22.05 -8.88
N SER A 217 11.68 21.87 -10.07
CA SER A 217 11.82 20.59 -10.75
C SER A 217 13.29 20.31 -11.09
N GLU A 218 14.18 20.45 -10.10
CA GLU A 218 15.62 20.23 -10.28
C GLU A 218 15.99 18.75 -10.31
N GLY A 219 15.21 17.89 -9.66
CA GLY A 219 15.43 16.44 -9.62
C GLY A 219 14.39 15.61 -10.37
N ASP A 220 14.67 14.31 -10.46
CA ASP A 220 13.84 13.36 -11.21
C ASP A 220 12.62 12.87 -10.42
N ARG A 221 12.58 13.09 -9.10
CA ARG A 221 11.59 12.50 -8.19
C ARG A 221 10.74 13.57 -7.52
N VAL A 222 9.43 13.46 -7.67
CA VAL A 222 8.46 14.38 -7.06
C VAL A 222 8.26 13.99 -5.59
N LEU A 223 8.52 14.94 -4.70
CA LEU A 223 8.32 14.79 -3.26
C LEU A 223 6.87 15.08 -2.84
N GLY A 224 6.21 16.01 -3.53
CA GLY A 224 4.87 16.47 -3.19
C GLY A 224 4.54 17.78 -3.89
N ASN A 225 3.49 18.46 -3.43
CA ASN A 225 3.02 19.70 -4.05
C ASN A 225 3.31 20.92 -3.17
N VAL A 226 3.66 22.05 -3.79
CA VAL A 226 3.83 23.33 -3.08
C VAL A 226 2.51 23.75 -2.44
N SER A 227 2.53 24.07 -1.15
CA SER A 227 1.32 24.39 -0.38
C SER A 227 0.54 25.54 -1.02
N GLY A 228 -0.77 25.34 -1.18
CA GLY A 228 -1.66 26.30 -1.84
C GLY A 228 -1.63 26.24 -3.37
N THR A 229 -0.88 25.31 -3.95
CA THR A 229 -0.81 25.07 -5.39
C THR A 229 -0.88 23.60 -5.74
N SER A 230 -1.19 23.29 -7.00
CA SER A 230 -1.06 21.97 -7.62
C SER A 230 0.34 21.69 -8.22
N PHE A 231 1.34 22.54 -7.96
CA PHE A 231 2.65 22.39 -8.58
C PHE A 231 3.51 21.34 -7.87
N PRO A 232 4.03 20.35 -8.60
CA PRO A 232 4.93 19.35 -8.04
C PRO A 232 6.28 19.99 -7.69
N PHE A 233 6.92 19.45 -6.65
CA PHE A 233 8.29 19.79 -6.27
C PHE A 233 9.18 18.55 -6.32
N SER A 234 10.27 18.65 -7.07
CA SER A 234 11.32 17.65 -7.19
C SER A 234 12.67 18.24 -6.77
N PRO A 235 13.20 17.88 -5.59
CA PRO A 235 14.46 18.43 -5.09
C PRO A 235 15.66 17.90 -5.90
N SER A 236 16.72 18.71 -5.97
CA SER A 236 18.05 18.25 -6.39
C SER A 236 18.61 17.17 -5.44
N PRO A 237 19.51 16.29 -5.92
CA PRO A 237 20.19 15.32 -5.07
C PRO A 237 21.03 16.02 -3.99
N GLY A 238 21.32 15.30 -2.89
CA GLY A 238 22.05 15.82 -1.75
C GLY A 238 21.18 16.61 -0.76
N LEU A 239 19.89 16.27 -0.64
CA LEU A 239 18.98 16.95 0.27
C LEU A 239 19.23 16.58 1.73
N PHE A 240 19.47 17.57 2.60
CA PHE A 240 19.54 17.35 4.04
C PHE A 240 18.19 17.63 4.70
N ALA A 241 17.63 16.66 5.43
CA ALA A 241 16.29 16.76 6.02
C ALA A 241 16.30 16.55 7.54
N HIS A 242 15.77 17.52 8.29
CA HIS A 242 15.50 17.39 9.71
C HIS A 242 14.02 17.13 9.97
N LEU A 243 13.69 15.88 10.28
CA LEU A 243 12.34 15.35 10.35
C LEU A 243 12.17 14.50 11.63
N PRO A 244 11.62 15.06 12.72
CA PRO A 244 11.38 14.32 13.96
C PRO A 244 10.21 13.33 13.82
N SER A 245 9.19 13.67 13.03
CA SER A 245 8.03 12.83 12.74
C SER A 245 8.41 11.59 11.94
N SER A 246 7.97 10.40 12.39
CA SER A 246 8.14 9.15 11.64
C SER A 246 7.32 9.13 10.35
N LEU A 247 6.16 9.80 10.34
CA LEU A 247 5.30 9.91 9.16
C LEU A 247 5.99 10.69 8.04
N ASP A 248 6.53 11.87 8.35
CA ASP A 248 7.18 12.73 7.35
C ASP A 248 8.43 12.04 6.78
N ARG A 249 9.22 11.37 7.63
CA ARG A 249 10.36 10.54 7.17
C ARG A 249 9.89 9.43 6.23
N SER A 250 8.79 8.75 6.56
CA SER A 250 8.26 7.66 5.73
C SER A 250 7.78 8.17 4.37
N LEU A 251 7.06 9.29 4.31
CA LEU A 251 6.59 9.90 3.07
C LEU A 251 7.76 10.36 2.19
N VAL A 252 8.76 11.03 2.78
CA VAL A 252 9.97 11.49 2.07
C VAL A 252 10.77 10.29 1.54
N SER A 253 10.93 9.25 2.36
CA SER A 253 11.65 8.03 2.00
C SER A 253 10.96 7.26 0.87
N THR A 254 9.63 7.15 0.92
CA THR A 254 8.84 6.53 -0.16
C THR A 254 8.91 7.32 -1.47
N ALA A 255 8.83 8.66 -1.40
CA ALA A 255 8.87 9.50 -2.58
C ALA A 255 10.27 9.55 -3.23
N LEU A 256 11.31 9.74 -2.43
CA LEU A 256 12.68 9.91 -2.91
C LEU A 256 13.48 8.61 -2.98
N GLY A 257 13.02 7.51 -2.39
CA GLY A 257 13.71 6.20 -2.35
C GLY A 257 13.21 5.18 -3.37
N ARG A 258 12.17 5.51 -4.16
CA ARG A 258 11.60 4.65 -5.20
C ARG A 258 12.67 4.17 -6.20
N ASP A 259 12.68 2.88 -6.57
CA ASP A 259 13.67 2.30 -7.51
C ASP A 259 15.14 2.55 -7.10
N GLY A 260 15.39 2.76 -5.81
CA GLY A 260 16.71 3.04 -5.24
C GLY A 260 16.99 2.21 -3.99
N LEU A 261 18.05 2.55 -3.27
CA LEU A 261 18.42 1.95 -1.99
C LEU A 261 17.89 2.79 -0.82
N GLU A 262 17.06 2.20 0.03
CA GLU A 262 16.49 2.81 1.22
C GLU A 262 17.13 2.22 2.47
N ILE A 263 17.89 3.03 3.22
CA ILE A 263 18.52 2.66 4.48
C ILE A 263 17.70 3.26 5.62
N THR A 264 16.92 2.45 6.32
CA THR A 264 15.96 2.92 7.36
C THR A 264 15.72 1.85 8.43
N ASP A 265 15.16 2.21 9.59
CA ASP A 265 14.75 1.25 10.63
C ASP A 265 13.22 1.05 10.71
N ARG A 266 12.46 1.61 9.77
CA ARG A 266 10.99 1.78 9.87
C ARG A 266 10.19 0.48 9.99
N PHE A 267 10.71 -0.66 9.52
CA PHE A 267 10.01 -1.94 9.53
C PHE A 267 10.45 -2.88 10.66
N ALA A 268 11.46 -2.48 11.45
CA ALA A 268 12.01 -3.26 12.54
C ALA A 268 12.38 -4.72 12.17
N ARG A 269 12.82 -4.96 10.93
CA ARG A 269 13.16 -6.29 10.42
C ARG A 269 14.46 -6.78 11.05
N LYS A 270 14.42 -7.94 11.71
CA LYS A 270 15.59 -8.53 12.34
C LYS A 270 16.48 -9.31 11.37
N HIS A 271 15.89 -9.88 10.33
CA HIS A 271 16.61 -10.66 9.32
C HIS A 271 16.89 -9.81 8.08
N ARG A 272 18.15 -9.76 7.64
CA ARG A 272 18.60 -9.00 6.46
C ARG A 272 19.75 -9.70 5.75
N THR A 273 19.93 -9.37 4.48
CA THR A 273 21.05 -9.84 3.66
C THR A 273 22.01 -8.67 3.41
N LEU A 274 23.31 -8.86 3.65
CA LEU A 274 24.34 -7.86 3.37
C LEU A 274 25.49 -8.50 2.58
N PRO A 275 26.19 -7.73 1.73
CA PRO A 275 27.29 -8.27 0.94
C PRO A 275 28.54 -8.41 1.82
N PHE A 276 29.36 -9.44 1.53
CA PHE A 276 30.62 -9.68 2.23
C PHE A 276 31.60 -8.49 2.20
N SER A 277 31.47 -7.61 1.20
CA SER A 277 32.25 -6.37 1.06
C SER A 277 32.07 -5.39 2.23
N VAL A 278 30.91 -5.37 2.90
CA VAL A 278 30.69 -4.54 4.10
C VAL A 278 31.61 -4.98 5.27
N LEU A 279 31.99 -6.27 5.32
CA LEU A 279 32.91 -6.77 6.34
C LEU A 279 34.33 -6.22 6.17
N PHE A 280 34.72 -5.86 4.95
CA PHE A 280 36.03 -5.25 4.71
C PHE A 280 36.12 -3.89 5.41
N GLU A 281 35.11 -3.05 5.23
CA GLU A 281 35.00 -1.75 5.91
C GLU A 281 34.95 -1.91 7.44
N TRP A 282 34.24 -2.94 7.92
CA TRP A 282 34.20 -3.26 9.35
C TRP A 282 35.55 -3.68 9.93
N LEU A 283 36.33 -4.50 9.22
CA LEU A 283 37.69 -4.89 9.62
C LEU A 283 38.64 -3.69 9.60
N HIS A 284 38.52 -2.84 8.58
CA HIS A 284 39.32 -1.63 8.43
C HIS A 284 39.10 -0.67 9.62
N GLU A 285 37.83 -0.41 9.97
CA GLU A 285 37.51 0.44 11.13
C GLU A 285 37.99 -0.15 12.46
N ARG A 286 37.90 -1.48 12.62
CA ARG A 286 38.31 -2.16 13.84
C ARG A 286 39.84 -2.22 14.00
N HIS A 287 40.57 -2.26 12.88
CA HIS A 287 42.02 -2.45 12.84
C HIS A 287 42.73 -1.39 12.00
N SER A 288 42.50 -0.11 12.31
CA SER A 288 43.02 1.04 11.55
C SER A 288 44.54 1.15 11.41
N ARG A 289 45.32 0.32 12.12
CA ARG A 289 46.81 0.28 12.08
C ARG A 289 47.36 -0.90 11.27
N MET A 290 46.50 -1.75 10.71
CA MET A 290 46.90 -2.93 9.94
C MET A 290 47.15 -2.56 8.48
N SER A 291 48.10 -3.23 7.81
CA SER A 291 48.35 -3.00 6.37
C SER A 291 47.20 -3.54 5.52
N GLU A 292 46.96 -2.92 4.34
CA GLU A 292 45.89 -3.32 3.42
C GLU A 292 46.01 -4.79 2.97
N GLU A 293 47.22 -5.28 2.69
CA GLU A 293 47.47 -6.69 2.32
C GLU A 293 47.04 -7.66 3.43
N LYS A 294 47.28 -7.29 4.69
CA LYS A 294 46.90 -8.13 5.83
C LYS A 294 45.39 -8.04 6.11
N LEU A 295 44.78 -6.87 5.93
CA LEU A 295 43.32 -6.71 6.00
C LEU A 295 42.60 -7.53 4.93
N ALA A 296 43.11 -7.55 3.69
CA ALA A 296 42.56 -8.36 2.61
C ALA A 296 42.63 -9.87 2.91
N ASN A 297 43.76 -10.33 3.46
CA ASN A 297 43.91 -11.74 3.86
C ASN A 297 42.95 -12.13 5.00
N GLU A 298 42.80 -11.28 6.02
CA GLU A 298 41.86 -11.49 7.13
C GLU A 298 40.40 -11.42 6.65
N HIS A 299 40.09 -10.54 5.69
CA HIS A 299 38.77 -10.47 5.06
C HIS A 299 38.45 -11.74 4.28
N ALA A 300 39.36 -12.22 3.42
CA ALA A 300 39.18 -13.46 2.67
C ALA A 300 38.97 -14.66 3.61
N ALA A 301 39.75 -14.77 4.68
CA ALA A 301 39.58 -15.81 5.70
C ALA A 301 38.22 -15.72 6.42
N LEU A 302 37.74 -14.49 6.69
CA LEU A 302 36.43 -14.26 7.31
C LEU A 302 35.28 -14.64 6.38
N VAL A 303 35.38 -14.29 5.09
CA VAL A 303 34.40 -14.64 4.05
C VAL A 303 34.33 -16.15 3.86
N GLU A 304 35.48 -16.82 3.71
CA GLU A 304 35.53 -18.28 3.56
C GLU A 304 34.91 -19.00 4.76
N ALA A 305 35.19 -18.52 5.97
CA ALA A 305 34.63 -19.09 7.19
C ALA A 305 33.11 -18.84 7.31
N LEU A 306 32.60 -17.67 6.91
CA LEU A 306 31.16 -17.38 6.93
C LEU A 306 30.39 -18.15 5.85
N ALA A 307 30.96 -18.30 4.65
CA ALA A 307 30.31 -18.96 3.52
C ALA A 307 30.28 -20.50 3.66
N ASN A 308 31.39 -21.12 4.08
CA ASN A 308 31.55 -22.57 4.01
C ASN A 308 31.54 -23.27 5.39
N GLN A 309 32.01 -22.60 6.45
CA GLN A 309 32.20 -23.23 7.76
C GLN A 309 31.88 -22.28 8.93
N PRO A 310 30.63 -21.82 9.08
CA PRO A 310 30.29 -20.82 10.10
C PRO A 310 30.58 -21.31 11.54
N ALA A 311 30.73 -22.62 11.75
CA ALA A 311 31.15 -23.21 13.03
C ALA A 311 32.62 -22.93 13.40
N SER A 312 33.52 -22.71 12.43
CA SER A 312 34.96 -22.51 12.66
C SER A 312 35.34 -21.11 13.19
N LEU A 313 34.44 -20.13 13.03
CA LEU A 313 34.61 -18.76 13.50
C LEU A 313 34.70 -18.69 15.03
N SER A 314 35.68 -17.91 15.52
CA SER A 314 35.87 -17.72 16.95
C SER A 314 34.62 -17.08 17.61
N PRO A 315 34.26 -17.49 18.85
CA PRO A 315 33.08 -16.93 19.54
C PRO A 315 33.14 -15.42 19.76
N SER A 316 34.34 -14.84 19.85
CA SER A 316 34.54 -13.39 20.01
C SER A 316 34.19 -12.61 18.75
N ILE A 317 34.57 -13.11 17.56
CA ILE A 317 34.23 -12.48 16.28
C ILE A 317 32.73 -12.62 16.02
N LYS A 318 32.12 -13.79 16.27
CA LYS A 318 30.67 -13.99 16.13
C LYS A 318 29.86 -13.00 16.96
N ARG A 319 30.20 -12.83 18.25
CA ARG A 319 29.53 -11.86 19.12
C ARG A 319 29.72 -10.42 18.66
N ALA A 320 30.91 -10.07 18.15
CA ALA A 320 31.19 -8.74 17.65
C ALA A 320 30.36 -8.41 16.40
N LEU A 321 30.26 -9.35 15.45
CA LEU A 321 29.42 -9.21 14.26
C LEU A 321 27.93 -9.10 14.63
N GLN A 322 27.45 -9.97 15.53
CA GLN A 322 26.07 -9.93 15.99
C GLN A 322 25.74 -8.63 16.75
N MET A 323 26.69 -8.07 17.50
CA MET A 323 26.53 -6.80 18.20
C MET A 323 26.44 -5.60 17.25
N ASP A 324 27.19 -5.61 16.14
CA ASP A 324 27.22 -4.48 15.21
C ASP A 324 26.16 -4.55 14.12
N PHE A 325 25.88 -5.74 13.59
CA PHE A 325 25.01 -5.93 12.44
C PHE A 325 23.69 -6.66 12.76
N GLY A 326 23.58 -7.29 13.94
CA GLY A 326 22.44 -8.14 14.28
C GLY A 326 22.48 -9.50 13.58
N GLU A 327 21.31 -10.05 13.26
CA GLU A 327 21.18 -11.30 12.50
C GLU A 327 21.23 -11.00 11.00
N VAL A 328 22.34 -11.40 10.36
CA VAL A 328 22.61 -11.12 8.94
C VAL A 328 22.95 -12.40 8.19
N VAL A 329 22.36 -12.56 7.01
CA VAL A 329 22.80 -13.51 5.99
C VAL A 329 23.81 -12.80 5.10
N TRP A 330 25.01 -13.37 4.99
CA TRP A 330 26.09 -12.78 4.19
C TRP A 330 26.15 -13.48 2.83
N GLU A 331 26.17 -12.69 1.77
CA GLU A 331 26.16 -13.17 0.39
C GLU A 331 27.20 -12.44 -0.47
N GLU A 332 27.59 -13.06 -1.58
CA GLU A 332 28.51 -12.49 -2.58
C GLU A 332 27.68 -11.81 -3.70
N ASP A 333 28.17 -10.70 -4.23
CA ASP A 333 27.57 -9.97 -5.37
C ASP A 333 26.09 -9.55 -5.25
N VAL A 334 25.58 -9.32 -4.03
CA VAL A 334 24.23 -8.77 -3.84
C VAL A 334 24.22 -7.28 -4.17
N ALA A 335 23.58 -6.92 -5.29
CA ALA A 335 23.27 -5.53 -5.60
C ALA A 335 22.37 -4.94 -4.50
N MET A 336 22.85 -3.89 -3.82
CA MET A 336 22.10 -3.20 -2.77
C MET A 336 21.01 -2.32 -3.40
N ILE A 337 19.88 -2.94 -3.71
CA ILE A 337 18.70 -2.28 -4.30
C ILE A 337 17.49 -2.56 -3.42
N GLY A 338 16.59 -1.58 -3.27
CA GLY A 338 15.41 -1.70 -2.44
C GLY A 338 15.71 -1.33 -0.99
N LEU A 339 15.21 -2.12 -0.03
CA LEU A 339 15.21 -1.74 1.38
C LEU A 339 16.29 -2.48 2.18
N VAL A 340 17.17 -1.73 2.85
CA VAL A 340 18.06 -2.23 3.90
C VAL A 340 17.58 -1.71 5.24
N ASP A 341 16.99 -2.63 6.02
CA ASP A 341 16.56 -2.31 7.38
C ASP A 341 17.79 -2.27 8.31
N ILE A 342 18.00 -1.17 9.02
CA ILE A 342 19.12 -0.98 9.97
C ILE A 342 18.69 -1.13 11.44
N TYR A 343 17.46 -1.55 11.71
CA TYR A 343 16.96 -1.76 13.06
C TYR A 343 17.83 -2.75 13.84
N GLY A 344 18.29 -2.38 15.03
CA GLY A 344 19.16 -3.23 15.85
C GLY A 344 20.64 -3.26 15.44
N MET A 345 21.07 -2.50 14.43
CA MET A 345 22.49 -2.31 14.12
C MET A 345 23.11 -1.28 15.07
N SER A 346 24.39 -1.46 15.39
CA SER A 346 25.17 -0.45 16.09
C SER A 346 25.50 0.72 15.16
N ARG A 347 25.79 1.90 15.73
CA ARG A 347 26.27 3.06 14.96
C ARG A 347 27.47 2.73 14.09
N ARG A 348 28.37 1.88 14.59
CA ARG A 348 29.55 1.42 13.85
C ARG A 348 29.14 0.56 12.64
N GLY A 349 28.25 -0.40 12.85
CA GLY A 349 27.75 -1.25 11.76
C GLY A 349 27.11 -0.45 10.63
N VAL A 350 26.25 0.52 10.96
CA VAL A 350 25.63 1.39 9.96
C VAL A 350 26.67 2.27 9.25
N ARG A 351 27.70 2.77 9.96
CA ARG A 351 28.78 3.54 9.33
C ARG A 351 29.58 2.73 8.31
N CYS A 352 29.94 1.49 8.65
CA CYS A 352 30.62 0.58 7.73
C CYS A 352 29.76 0.29 6.48
N LEU A 353 28.45 0.09 6.68
CA LEU A 353 27.50 -0.06 5.57
C LEU A 353 27.47 1.18 4.68
N LEU A 354 27.46 2.38 5.26
CA LEU A 354 27.47 3.63 4.49
C LEU A 354 28.77 3.82 3.72
N HIS A 355 29.94 3.55 4.30
CA HIS A 355 31.21 3.60 3.58
C HIS A 355 31.22 2.65 2.38
N HIS A 356 30.66 1.46 2.54
CA HIS A 356 30.48 0.54 1.42
C HIS A 356 29.58 1.16 0.33
N VAL A 357 28.38 1.64 0.70
CA VAL A 357 27.42 2.24 -0.24
C VAL A 357 28.01 3.44 -0.97
N LEU A 358 28.75 4.32 -0.29
CA LEU A 358 29.38 5.49 -0.93
C LEU A 358 30.43 5.11 -1.98
N ARG A 359 31.00 3.90 -1.91
CA ARG A 359 31.99 3.40 -2.87
C ARG A 359 31.37 2.59 -4.02
N THR A 360 30.23 1.94 -3.78
CA THR A 360 29.63 0.96 -4.70
C THR A 360 28.24 1.31 -5.21
N ALA A 361 27.65 2.43 -4.77
CA ALA A 361 26.31 2.81 -5.19
C ALA A 361 26.22 3.01 -6.72
N GLU A 362 25.36 2.21 -7.35
CA GLU A 362 24.98 2.35 -8.76
C GLU A 362 23.56 2.94 -8.92
N VAL A 363 22.78 2.95 -7.84
CA VAL A 363 21.40 3.45 -7.79
C VAL A 363 21.26 4.60 -6.78
N PRO A 364 20.26 5.48 -6.94
CA PRO A 364 19.98 6.53 -5.96
C PRO A 364 19.68 5.95 -4.57
N PHE A 365 20.17 6.59 -3.51
CA PHE A 365 19.98 6.10 -2.14
C PHE A 365 19.46 7.16 -1.17
N CYS A 366 18.69 6.70 -0.18
CA CYS A 366 18.08 7.49 0.89
C CYS A 366 18.50 6.93 2.25
N ILE A 367 18.79 7.82 3.20
CA ILE A 367 19.28 7.45 4.53
C ILE A 367 18.38 8.06 5.61
N ASP A 368 17.73 7.24 6.42
CA ASP A 368 17.11 7.64 7.70
C ASP A 368 18.09 7.31 8.83
N TRP A 369 18.82 8.33 9.29
CA TRP A 369 19.84 8.17 10.33
C TRP A 369 19.20 8.16 11.73
N PRO A 370 19.24 7.03 12.46
CA PRO A 370 18.50 6.89 13.72
C PRO A 370 19.28 7.39 14.93
N PHE A 371 20.57 7.68 14.81
CA PHE A 371 21.45 8.03 15.93
C PHE A 371 21.53 9.53 16.19
N ASP A 372 21.72 9.91 17.45
CA ASP A 372 21.77 11.32 17.85
C ASP A 372 23.04 12.05 17.36
N ALA A 373 24.15 11.33 17.21
CA ALA A 373 25.42 11.87 16.72
C ALA A 373 25.57 11.60 15.22
N VAL A 374 25.87 12.64 14.46
CA VAL A 374 26.23 12.57 13.04
C VAL A 374 27.70 12.97 12.93
N GLU A 375 28.50 12.16 12.23
CA GLU A 375 29.90 12.50 11.95
C GLU A 375 29.94 13.35 10.68
N ASP A 376 30.49 14.57 10.79
CA ASP A 376 30.47 15.54 9.69
C ASP A 376 31.10 14.99 8.41
N ASN A 377 32.16 14.19 8.49
CA ASN A 377 32.85 13.66 7.31
C ASN A 377 31.95 12.75 6.45
N VAL A 378 31.24 11.79 7.06
CA VAL A 378 30.38 10.84 6.32
C VAL A 378 29.14 11.54 5.79
N LEU A 379 28.61 12.50 6.56
CA LEU A 379 27.48 13.33 6.13
C LEU A 379 27.86 14.19 4.92
N ASP A 380 29.00 14.89 4.99
CA ASP A 380 29.49 15.75 3.91
C ASP A 380 29.77 14.94 2.63
N GLU A 381 30.39 13.75 2.77
CA GLU A 381 30.65 12.83 1.66
C GLU A 381 29.36 12.29 1.04
N ALA A 382 28.38 11.89 1.87
CA ALA A 382 27.10 11.41 1.38
C ALA A 382 26.30 12.50 0.66
N LEU A 383 26.19 13.71 1.22
CA LEU A 383 25.46 14.80 0.59
C LEU A 383 26.14 15.32 -0.69
N ALA A 384 27.46 15.18 -0.81
CA ALA A 384 28.19 15.50 -2.03
C ALA A 384 28.06 14.41 -3.12
N HIS A 385 27.58 13.21 -2.77
CA HIS A 385 27.45 12.10 -3.69
C HIS A 385 26.29 12.32 -4.67
N PRO A 386 26.48 12.20 -6.00
CA PRO A 386 25.45 12.51 -7.00
C PRO A 386 24.21 11.63 -6.90
N LEU A 387 24.35 10.39 -6.39
CA LEU A 387 23.24 9.46 -6.17
C LEU A 387 22.57 9.58 -4.80
N CYS A 388 23.09 10.43 -3.89
CA CYS A 388 22.39 10.64 -2.63
C CYS A 388 21.13 11.46 -2.88
N SER A 389 19.96 10.88 -2.61
CA SER A 389 18.70 11.60 -2.78
C SER A 389 18.38 12.44 -1.55
N VAL A 390 18.44 11.83 -0.35
CA VAL A 390 18.17 12.52 0.92
C VAL A 390 18.89 11.86 2.10
N TRP A 391 19.35 12.69 3.02
CA TRP A 391 19.78 12.29 4.36
C TRP A 391 18.85 12.87 5.42
N MET A 392 18.19 12.02 6.19
CA MET A 392 17.21 12.40 7.22
C MET A 392 17.75 12.21 8.63
N VAL A 393 17.48 13.16 9.53
CA VAL A 393 17.84 13.11 10.96
C VAL A 393 16.65 13.43 11.86
N ARG A 394 16.61 12.79 13.04
CA ARG A 394 15.45 12.80 13.95
C ARG A 394 15.46 13.94 14.96
N LYS A 395 16.58 14.14 15.66
CA LYS A 395 16.68 15.13 16.75
C LYS A 395 17.44 16.36 16.32
N HIS A 396 16.98 17.51 16.80
CA HIS A 396 17.65 18.78 16.62
C HIS A 396 18.77 18.87 17.67
N GLY A 397 20.04 18.75 17.29
CA GLY A 397 21.09 18.70 18.32
C GLY A 397 22.54 18.98 17.95
N LEU A 398 23.03 18.66 16.75
CA LEU A 398 24.50 18.73 16.53
C LEU A 398 24.94 19.36 15.21
N VAL A 399 24.07 19.40 14.20
CA VAL A 399 24.43 19.91 12.87
C VAL A 399 23.57 21.13 12.53
N SER A 400 24.22 22.26 12.28
CA SER A 400 23.51 23.45 11.79
C SER A 400 22.94 23.14 10.41
N THR A 401 21.63 22.87 10.34
CA THR A 401 20.85 22.73 9.09
C THR A 401 21.11 23.86 8.07
N GLN A 402 21.61 25.01 8.54
CA GLN A 402 21.95 26.16 7.69
C GLN A 402 23.20 25.92 6.83
N ARG A 403 24.05 24.93 7.19
CA ARG A 403 25.28 24.58 6.46
C ARG A 403 24.98 23.93 5.10
N PHE A 404 23.89 23.19 4.99
CA PHE A 404 23.55 22.40 3.80
C PHE A 404 22.41 23.04 3.02
N GLN A 405 22.54 23.11 1.70
CA GLN A 405 21.56 23.68 0.79
C GLN A 405 21.45 22.75 -0.44
N PRO A 406 20.23 22.34 -0.84
CA PRO A 406 18.94 22.59 -0.18
C PRO A 406 18.80 21.86 1.17
N ASN A 407 17.98 22.40 2.08
CA ASN A 407 17.61 21.70 3.33
C ASN A 407 16.10 21.68 3.57
N MET A 408 15.64 20.67 4.29
CA MET A 408 14.25 20.47 4.67
C MET A 408 14.09 20.48 6.19
N LYS A 409 13.03 21.14 6.67
CA LYS A 409 12.66 21.22 8.08
C LYS A 409 11.22 20.83 8.28
N PHE A 410 10.94 20.19 9.41
CA PHE A 410 9.59 19.89 9.83
C PHE A 410 8.79 21.17 10.13
N THR A 411 7.47 21.07 9.99
CA THR A 411 6.53 22.09 10.45
C THR A 411 5.65 21.53 11.56
N ASN A 412 4.81 22.37 12.17
CA ASN A 412 3.81 21.93 13.14
C ASN A 412 2.55 21.33 12.49
N ARG A 413 2.50 21.24 11.16
CA ARG A 413 1.40 20.63 10.40
C ARG A 413 1.85 19.28 9.86
N LEU A 414 1.04 18.24 10.07
CA LEU A 414 1.30 16.89 9.58
C LEU A 414 1.42 16.88 8.05
N ALA A 415 2.38 16.12 7.52
CA ALA A 415 2.62 15.99 6.09
C ALA A 415 2.91 17.33 5.37
N VAL A 416 3.39 18.34 6.11
CA VAL A 416 3.85 19.60 5.53
C VAL A 416 5.28 19.86 6.00
N VAL A 417 6.20 20.00 5.05
CA VAL A 417 7.61 20.29 5.30
C VAL A 417 7.99 21.63 4.68
N GLN A 418 8.92 22.34 5.33
CA GLN A 418 9.47 23.58 4.79
C GLN A 418 10.81 23.27 4.14
N VAL A 419 10.90 23.46 2.83
CA VAL A 419 12.14 23.30 2.07
C VAL A 419 12.75 24.67 1.82
N ARG A 420 14.03 24.80 2.14
CA ARG A 420 14.83 26.00 1.90
C ARG A 420 15.65 25.80 0.62
N LEU A 421 15.37 26.64 -0.37
CA LEU A 421 16.05 26.70 -1.65
C LEU A 421 17.06 27.85 -1.59
N GLY A 422 18.30 27.54 -1.20
CA GLY A 422 19.37 28.53 -1.07
C GLY A 422 19.29 29.40 0.21
N SER A 423 19.91 30.58 0.16
CA SER A 423 20.08 31.40 1.36
C SER A 423 18.80 32.09 1.84
N HIS A 424 17.81 32.36 0.97
CA HIS A 424 16.72 33.29 1.32
C HIS A 424 15.29 32.78 1.03
N ILE A 425 15.14 31.76 0.17
CA ILE A 425 13.82 31.28 -0.25
C ILE A 425 13.43 30.03 0.52
N SER A 426 12.20 30.01 1.07
CA SER A 426 11.65 28.82 1.73
C SER A 426 10.22 28.56 1.33
N VAL A 427 9.93 27.35 0.87
CA VAL A 427 8.64 26.95 0.32
C VAL A 427 8.07 25.84 1.20
N ALA A 428 6.79 25.94 1.53
CA ALA A 428 6.07 24.87 2.21
C ALA A 428 5.59 23.84 1.18
N ILE A 429 5.79 22.57 1.49
CA ILE A 429 5.49 21.44 0.61
C ILE A 429 4.56 20.50 1.35
N ASN A 430 3.41 20.23 0.75
CA ASN A 430 2.52 19.18 1.18
C ASN A 430 3.08 17.86 0.66
N LEU A 431 3.58 17.03 1.57
CA LEU A 431 3.97 15.66 1.28
C LEU A 431 2.70 14.91 0.88
N SER A 432 2.71 14.39 -0.34
CA SER A 432 1.67 13.47 -0.80
C SER A 432 2.16 12.05 -0.61
N ASP A 433 1.25 11.14 -0.28
CA ASP A 433 1.53 9.74 -0.52
C ASP A 433 1.66 9.57 -2.04
N THR A 434 2.87 9.29 -2.51
CA THR A 434 3.19 9.08 -3.93
C THR A 434 2.50 7.85 -4.53
N GLU A 435 1.52 7.25 -3.84
CA GLU A 435 0.52 6.37 -4.44
C GLU A 435 -0.47 7.11 -5.36
N GLN A 436 -0.54 8.44 -5.36
CA GLN A 436 -1.58 9.19 -6.08
C GLN A 436 -1.14 10.01 -7.30
N ALA A 437 0.15 10.03 -7.67
CA ALA A 437 0.59 10.70 -8.90
C ALA A 437 1.36 9.72 -9.80
N LEU A 438 0.74 9.41 -10.94
CA LEU A 438 0.99 8.30 -11.87
C LEU A 438 0.38 6.99 -11.37
N GLY A 439 -0.46 6.39 -12.21
CA GLY A 439 -1.16 5.14 -11.93
C GLY A 439 -0.24 4.02 -11.41
N PRO A 440 -0.82 2.93 -10.89
CA PRO A 440 -0.11 1.77 -10.35
C PRO A 440 0.93 1.33 -11.37
N THR A 441 2.17 1.78 -11.15
CA THR A 441 3.32 1.24 -11.82
C THR A 441 3.69 0.05 -10.97
N LEU A 442 2.91 -1.01 -11.15
CA LEU A 442 3.28 -2.36 -10.78
C LEU A 442 4.63 -2.62 -11.47
N ALA A 443 5.73 -2.34 -10.77
CA ALA A 443 7.04 -2.95 -10.99
C ALA A 443 7.02 -4.41 -10.52
N SER A 444 5.92 -5.09 -10.82
CA SER A 444 5.85 -6.54 -10.81
C SER A 444 6.39 -6.98 -12.16
N THR A 445 7.53 -7.67 -12.15
CA THR A 445 8.00 -8.43 -13.33
C THR A 445 7.06 -9.59 -13.67
N GLY A 446 6.06 -9.87 -12.82
CA GLY A 446 5.04 -10.88 -13.03
C GLY A 446 3.70 -10.36 -13.55
N PHE A 447 2.88 -11.30 -14.04
CA PHE A 447 1.49 -11.19 -14.45
C PHE A 447 0.67 -12.22 -13.66
N PRO A 448 -0.51 -11.89 -13.12
CA PRO A 448 -1.35 -12.87 -12.44
C PRO A 448 -1.81 -13.96 -13.41
N SER A 449 -1.77 -15.22 -12.98
CA SER A 449 -2.27 -16.35 -13.78
C SER A 449 -3.79 -16.39 -13.84
N THR A 450 -4.47 -15.92 -12.78
CA THR A 450 -5.92 -15.97 -12.60
C THR A 450 -6.46 -14.68 -11.99
N ALA A 451 -7.75 -14.44 -12.18
CA ALA A 451 -8.44 -13.28 -11.58
C ALA A 451 -8.40 -13.31 -10.04
N LEU A 452 -8.44 -14.50 -9.41
CA LEU A 452 -8.35 -14.63 -7.96
C LEU A 452 -7.01 -14.12 -7.42
N GLU A 453 -5.92 -14.39 -8.12
CA GLU A 453 -4.59 -13.91 -7.77
C GLU A 453 -4.56 -12.36 -7.80
N LEU A 454 -5.12 -11.76 -8.85
CA LEU A 454 -5.25 -10.30 -8.98
C LEU A 454 -6.13 -9.67 -7.88
N ILE A 455 -7.26 -10.30 -7.54
CA ILE A 455 -8.13 -9.82 -6.45
C ILE A 455 -7.44 -9.97 -5.09
N SER A 456 -6.70 -11.06 -4.88
CA SER A 456 -5.99 -11.32 -3.62
C SER A 456 -4.86 -10.30 -3.38
N SER A 457 -4.17 -9.86 -4.44
CA SER A 457 -3.13 -8.83 -4.32
C SER A 457 -3.67 -7.45 -3.93
N GLU A 458 -4.92 -7.14 -4.28
CA GLU A 458 -5.59 -5.91 -3.83
C GLU A 458 -6.01 -5.99 -2.36
N LEU A 459 -6.59 -7.13 -1.94
CA LEU A 459 -7.11 -7.31 -0.58
C LEU A 459 -6.01 -7.40 0.48
N ALA A 460 -4.87 -7.96 0.11
CA ALA A 460 -3.66 -7.99 0.92
C ALA A 460 -2.48 -7.72 -0.01
N PRO A 461 -1.92 -6.50 -0.04
CA PRO A 461 -0.75 -6.16 -0.85
C PRO A 461 0.48 -6.91 -0.33
N SER A 462 0.53 -8.21 -0.59
CA SER A 462 1.65 -9.07 -0.30
C SER A 462 2.74 -8.77 -1.34
N LYS A 463 4.00 -8.71 -0.90
CA LYS A 463 5.16 -8.47 -1.78
C LYS A 463 5.52 -9.70 -2.65
N ALA A 464 4.66 -10.71 -2.72
CA ALA A 464 4.92 -11.87 -3.56
C ALA A 464 4.77 -11.49 -5.04
N PRO A 465 5.74 -11.82 -5.91
CA PRO A 465 5.59 -11.61 -7.34
C PRO A 465 4.43 -12.46 -7.87
N PHE A 466 3.71 -11.96 -8.88
CA PHE A 466 2.71 -12.78 -9.56
C PHE A 466 3.35 -14.04 -10.15
N SER A 467 2.57 -15.11 -10.19
CA SER A 467 2.96 -16.47 -10.55
C SER A 467 3.46 -16.64 -11.99
N THR A 468 3.05 -15.77 -12.91
CA THR A 468 3.42 -15.83 -14.34
C THR A 468 4.32 -14.66 -14.70
N THR A 469 5.14 -14.79 -15.75
CA THR A 469 5.94 -13.68 -16.28
C THR A 469 5.14 -12.87 -17.30
N LEU A 470 5.35 -11.55 -17.34
CA LEU A 470 4.75 -10.70 -18.38
C LEU A 470 5.31 -11.08 -19.76
N PRO A 471 4.46 -11.33 -20.78
CA PRO A 471 4.93 -11.59 -22.13
C PRO A 471 5.70 -10.38 -22.68
N LEU A 472 6.74 -10.62 -23.49
CA LEU A 472 7.52 -9.54 -24.11
C LEU A 472 6.74 -8.94 -25.31
N GLY A 473 6.94 -7.65 -25.57
CA GLY A 473 6.33 -6.94 -26.71
C GLY A 473 5.06 -6.17 -26.39
N GLU A 474 4.27 -5.83 -27.43
CA GLU A 474 3.09 -4.96 -27.29
C GLU A 474 2.01 -5.54 -26.38
N VAL A 475 1.78 -6.86 -26.43
CA VAL A 475 0.80 -7.57 -25.60
C VAL A 475 1.14 -7.41 -24.10
N GLY A 476 2.42 -7.58 -23.73
CA GLY A 476 2.88 -7.34 -22.36
C GLY A 476 2.72 -5.91 -21.89
N ASN A 477 2.97 -4.95 -22.78
CA ASN A 477 2.77 -3.53 -22.46
C ASN A 477 1.28 -3.20 -22.25
N ARG A 478 0.36 -3.79 -23.04
CA ARG A 478 -1.08 -3.63 -22.86
C ARG A 478 -1.55 -4.26 -21.55
N LEU A 479 -1.10 -5.48 -21.22
CA LEU A 479 -1.42 -6.14 -19.94
C LEU A 479 -0.88 -5.35 -18.74
N ARG A 480 0.34 -4.83 -18.81
CA ARG A 480 0.90 -3.97 -17.75
C ARG A 480 0.08 -2.71 -17.55
N ARG A 481 -0.37 -2.07 -18.63
CA ARG A 481 -1.24 -0.89 -18.56
C ARG A 481 -2.64 -1.22 -18.05
N ALA A 482 -3.17 -2.39 -18.38
CA ALA A 482 -4.45 -2.85 -17.85
C ALA A 482 -4.40 -3.08 -16.33
N LEU A 483 -3.32 -3.71 -15.84
CA LEU A 483 -3.06 -3.85 -14.40
C LEU A 483 -2.90 -2.48 -13.72
N ALA A 484 -2.34 -1.50 -14.41
CA ALA A 484 -2.21 -0.11 -13.95
C ALA A 484 -3.53 0.69 -13.95
N VAL A 485 -4.66 0.14 -14.38
CA VAL A 485 -5.95 0.84 -14.22
C VAL A 485 -6.91 0.07 -13.34
N PHE A 486 -6.65 -1.22 -13.12
CA PHE A 486 -7.37 -2.02 -12.13
C PHE A 486 -7.10 -1.50 -10.70
N PRO A 487 -8.09 -1.51 -9.78
CA PRO A 487 -9.47 -1.97 -9.94
C PRO A 487 -10.45 -0.91 -10.47
N ARG A 488 -10.05 0.36 -10.55
CA ARG A 488 -10.92 1.48 -10.97
C ARG A 488 -11.42 1.33 -12.42
N GLY A 489 -10.54 0.82 -13.28
CA GLY A 489 -10.77 0.65 -14.71
C GLY A 489 -10.66 1.94 -15.53
N ASP A 490 -10.52 1.77 -16.84
CA ASP A 490 -10.57 2.81 -17.87
C ASP A 490 -11.34 2.25 -19.07
N GLU A 491 -12.56 2.73 -19.26
CA GLU A 491 -13.46 2.26 -20.32
C GLU A 491 -12.95 2.57 -21.73
N VAL A 492 -12.25 3.71 -21.90
CA VAL A 492 -11.72 4.11 -23.21
C VAL A 492 -10.60 3.16 -23.61
N LEU A 493 -9.67 2.85 -22.69
CA LEU A 493 -8.62 1.86 -22.93
C LEU A 493 -9.19 0.46 -23.14
N ALA A 494 -10.16 0.06 -22.33
CA ALA A 494 -10.79 -1.25 -22.46
C ALA A 494 -11.43 -1.44 -23.85
N ASN A 495 -12.14 -0.43 -24.37
CA ASN A 495 -12.74 -0.49 -25.72
C ASN A 495 -11.72 -0.55 -26.85
N GLN A 496 -10.56 0.13 -26.70
CA GLN A 496 -9.50 0.08 -27.71
C GLN A 496 -8.91 -1.33 -27.85
N TRP A 497 -8.78 -2.07 -26.74
CA TRP A 497 -8.15 -3.39 -26.73
C TRP A 497 -9.13 -4.54 -26.90
N GLU A 498 -10.45 -4.30 -26.93
CA GLU A 498 -11.48 -5.36 -26.95
C GLU A 498 -11.26 -6.38 -28.07
N ARG A 499 -10.84 -5.92 -29.26
CA ARG A 499 -10.56 -6.80 -30.41
C ARG A 499 -9.13 -7.32 -30.47
N SER A 500 -8.15 -6.53 -30.01
CA SER A 500 -6.73 -6.87 -30.16
C SER A 500 -6.24 -7.78 -29.03
N ASP A 501 -6.65 -7.50 -27.80
CA ASP A 501 -6.23 -8.19 -26.58
C ASP A 501 -7.40 -8.27 -25.60
N PRO A 502 -8.30 -9.27 -25.77
CA PRO A 502 -9.49 -9.43 -24.93
C PRO A 502 -9.20 -9.47 -23.44
N LEU A 503 -8.08 -10.09 -23.03
CA LEU A 503 -7.70 -10.15 -21.62
C LEU A 503 -7.28 -8.79 -21.06
N ALA A 504 -6.53 -7.98 -21.82
CA ALA A 504 -6.15 -6.63 -21.39
C ALA A 504 -7.38 -5.72 -21.32
N SER A 505 -8.30 -5.82 -22.29
CA SER A 505 -9.59 -5.15 -22.26
C SER A 505 -10.41 -5.52 -21.01
N TRP A 506 -10.45 -6.81 -20.69
CA TRP A 506 -11.17 -7.34 -19.54
C TRP A 506 -10.65 -6.82 -18.19
N ILE A 507 -9.33 -6.84 -17.99
CA ILE A 507 -8.69 -6.31 -16.78
C ILE A 507 -8.90 -4.80 -16.67
N ALA A 508 -8.79 -4.06 -17.78
CA ALA A 508 -8.93 -2.61 -17.80
C ALA A 508 -10.38 -2.13 -17.61
N SER A 509 -11.37 -3.02 -17.67
CA SER A 509 -12.79 -2.64 -17.60
C SER A 509 -13.18 -2.09 -16.22
N PRO A 510 -13.93 -0.99 -16.12
CA PRO A 510 -14.57 -0.57 -14.87
C PRO A 510 -15.61 -1.60 -14.38
N SER A 511 -15.92 -1.58 -13.08
CA SER A 511 -16.90 -2.50 -12.48
C SER A 511 -18.28 -2.43 -13.14
N GLU A 512 -18.80 -1.23 -13.38
CA GLU A 512 -20.14 -0.99 -13.92
C GLU A 512 -20.37 -1.61 -15.32
N GLN A 513 -19.32 -1.71 -16.13
CA GLN A 513 -19.41 -2.21 -17.51
C GLN A 513 -18.97 -3.66 -17.67
N ARG A 514 -18.49 -4.28 -16.58
CA ARG A 514 -17.85 -5.58 -16.60
C ARG A 514 -18.81 -6.70 -17.03
N SER A 515 -20.05 -6.70 -16.55
CA SER A 515 -21.09 -7.66 -16.99
C SER A 515 -21.35 -7.59 -18.50
N SER A 516 -21.57 -6.38 -19.03
CA SER A 516 -21.85 -6.19 -20.46
C SER A 516 -20.68 -6.60 -21.37
N ARG A 517 -19.44 -6.36 -20.92
CA ARG A 517 -18.24 -6.73 -21.66
C ARG A 517 -17.99 -8.24 -21.57
N TRP A 518 -18.30 -8.87 -20.44
CA TRP A 518 -18.20 -10.31 -20.29
C TRP A 518 -19.03 -11.04 -21.35
N THR A 519 -20.29 -10.64 -21.54
CA THR A 519 -21.18 -11.26 -22.55
C THR A 519 -20.57 -11.22 -23.97
N ARG A 520 -19.77 -10.20 -24.29
CA ARG A 520 -19.09 -10.04 -25.59
C ARG A 520 -17.76 -10.78 -25.68
N LEU A 521 -17.03 -10.89 -24.57
CA LEU A 521 -15.67 -11.44 -24.53
C LEU A 521 -15.58 -12.88 -24.04
N GLN A 522 -16.64 -13.44 -23.44
CA GLN A 522 -16.63 -14.72 -22.73
C GLN A 522 -15.95 -15.85 -23.52
N ASP A 523 -16.16 -15.94 -24.84
CA ASP A 523 -15.57 -16.99 -25.69
C ASP A 523 -14.05 -16.85 -25.85
N SER A 524 -13.56 -15.62 -25.86
CA SER A 524 -12.14 -15.26 -26.05
C SER A 524 -11.32 -15.21 -24.75
N LEU A 525 -11.98 -15.19 -23.59
CA LEU A 525 -11.30 -15.13 -22.29
C LEU A 525 -10.66 -16.49 -21.92
N PRO A 526 -9.44 -16.48 -21.35
CA PRO A 526 -8.83 -17.67 -20.76
C PRO A 526 -9.58 -18.15 -19.52
N THR A 527 -9.39 -19.41 -19.15
CA THR A 527 -9.93 -19.99 -17.92
C THR A 527 -9.36 -19.28 -16.68
N GLY A 528 -10.20 -19.13 -15.65
CA GLY A 528 -9.84 -18.47 -14.39
C GLY A 528 -9.98 -16.95 -14.40
N TRP A 529 -10.42 -16.34 -15.50
CA TRP A 529 -10.62 -14.88 -15.61
C TRP A 529 -12.08 -14.42 -15.47
N THR A 530 -13.04 -15.35 -15.54
CA THR A 530 -14.45 -15.07 -15.29
C THR A 530 -14.67 -14.49 -13.89
N ASP A 531 -13.84 -14.83 -12.90
CA ASP A 531 -14.03 -14.43 -11.51
C ASP A 531 -13.95 -12.91 -11.27
N LEU A 532 -13.48 -12.11 -12.24
CA LEU A 532 -13.57 -10.65 -12.16
C LEU A 532 -15.01 -10.13 -12.25
N VAL A 533 -15.94 -10.86 -12.90
CA VAL A 533 -17.35 -10.49 -12.88
C VAL A 533 -18.02 -11.05 -11.61
N PRO A 534 -18.69 -10.21 -10.81
CA PRO A 534 -19.45 -10.68 -9.66
C PRO A 534 -20.55 -11.66 -10.10
N VAL A 535 -20.73 -12.74 -9.34
CA VAL A 535 -21.76 -13.74 -9.59
C VAL A 535 -23.15 -13.11 -9.70
N SER A 536 -23.42 -12.05 -8.94
CA SER A 536 -24.70 -11.32 -8.90
C SER A 536 -25.01 -10.54 -10.19
N GLU A 537 -24.00 -10.22 -11.00
CA GLU A 537 -24.17 -9.40 -12.21
C GLU A 537 -24.38 -10.22 -13.48
N VAL A 538 -24.16 -11.54 -13.42
CA VAL A 538 -24.42 -12.46 -14.55
C VAL A 538 -25.89 -12.88 -14.54
N ALA A 539 -26.53 -12.95 -15.71
CA ALA A 539 -27.90 -13.43 -15.81
C ALA A 539 -28.00 -14.92 -15.41
N LEU A 540 -29.06 -15.31 -14.69
CA LEU A 540 -29.21 -16.67 -14.15
C LEU A 540 -29.12 -17.77 -15.24
N GLY A 541 -29.68 -17.52 -16.42
CA GLY A 541 -29.62 -18.45 -17.55
C GLY A 541 -28.23 -18.58 -18.20
N GLU A 542 -27.33 -17.60 -18.00
CA GLU A 542 -25.96 -17.59 -18.53
C GLU A 542 -24.93 -18.13 -17.53
N LEU A 543 -25.32 -18.37 -16.27
CA LEU A 543 -24.43 -18.93 -15.25
C LEU A 543 -23.73 -20.22 -15.69
N PRO A 544 -24.39 -21.21 -16.32
CA PRO A 544 -23.71 -22.43 -16.76
C PRO A 544 -22.54 -22.16 -17.73
N LEU A 545 -22.64 -21.14 -18.57
CA LEU A 545 -21.57 -20.73 -19.49
C LEU A 545 -20.40 -20.10 -18.74
N ALA A 546 -20.70 -19.19 -17.80
CA ALA A 546 -19.70 -18.56 -16.94
C ALA A 546 -18.93 -19.59 -16.10
N MET A 547 -19.64 -20.57 -15.54
CA MET A 547 -19.09 -21.62 -14.68
C MET A 547 -18.02 -22.45 -15.39
N ALA A 548 -18.16 -22.69 -16.70
CA ALA A 548 -17.20 -23.47 -17.48
C ALA A 548 -15.77 -22.89 -17.48
N LYS A 549 -15.63 -21.56 -17.31
CA LYS A 549 -14.33 -20.85 -17.30
C LYS A 549 -13.98 -20.23 -15.94
N ALA A 550 -14.83 -20.38 -14.92
CA ALA A 550 -14.66 -19.79 -13.59
C ALA A 550 -13.88 -20.71 -12.62
N SER A 551 -13.44 -20.16 -11.48
CA SER A 551 -12.90 -20.99 -10.40
C SER A 551 -13.97 -21.79 -9.66
N HIS A 552 -13.55 -22.80 -8.91
CA HIS A 552 -14.44 -23.62 -8.08
C HIS A 552 -15.24 -22.79 -7.07
N THR A 553 -14.62 -21.77 -6.48
CA THR A 553 -15.30 -20.91 -5.49
C THR A 553 -16.42 -20.08 -6.14
N TRP A 554 -16.19 -19.60 -7.36
CA TRP A 554 -17.19 -18.88 -8.14
C TRP A 554 -18.32 -19.82 -8.57
N GLN A 555 -17.99 -21.03 -9.03
CA GLN A 555 -18.96 -22.06 -9.41
C GLN A 555 -19.92 -22.41 -8.25
N GLN A 556 -19.39 -22.60 -7.04
CA GLN A 556 -20.23 -22.88 -5.86
C GLN A 556 -21.19 -21.72 -5.54
N ARG A 557 -20.71 -20.48 -5.60
CA ARG A 557 -21.54 -19.29 -5.39
C ARG A 557 -22.61 -19.14 -6.46
N ALA A 558 -22.28 -19.42 -7.73
CA ALA A 558 -23.23 -19.39 -8.84
C ALA A 558 -24.33 -20.44 -8.67
N LEU A 559 -23.98 -21.66 -8.27
CA LEU A 559 -24.96 -22.72 -8.01
C LEU A 559 -25.89 -22.36 -6.85
N LEU A 560 -25.34 -21.82 -5.76
CA LEU A 560 -26.15 -21.38 -4.60
C LEU A 560 -27.08 -20.22 -4.96
N ARG A 561 -26.62 -19.28 -5.79
CA ARG A 561 -27.46 -18.20 -6.32
C ARG A 561 -28.59 -18.75 -7.18
N LEU A 562 -28.27 -19.65 -8.10
CA LEU A 562 -29.26 -20.33 -8.95
C LEU A 562 -30.34 -21.02 -8.08
N GLN A 563 -29.94 -21.72 -7.02
CA GLN A 563 -30.87 -22.42 -6.13
C GLN A 563 -31.77 -21.47 -5.32
N THR A 564 -31.27 -20.30 -4.94
CA THR A 564 -32.00 -19.35 -4.07
C THR A 564 -32.90 -18.40 -4.85
N GLU A 565 -32.50 -17.99 -6.04
CA GLU A 565 -33.24 -17.01 -6.85
C GLU A 565 -34.25 -17.65 -7.83
N LEU A 566 -34.14 -18.95 -8.14
CA LEU A 566 -35.01 -19.57 -9.14
C LEU A 566 -36.49 -19.54 -8.78
N ASP A 567 -36.84 -19.69 -7.50
CA ASP A 567 -38.24 -19.61 -7.05
C ASP A 567 -38.85 -18.23 -7.34
N SER A 568 -38.01 -17.19 -7.47
CA SER A 568 -38.43 -15.82 -7.78
C SER A 568 -38.61 -15.57 -9.28
N ASP A 569 -37.90 -16.31 -10.15
CA ASP A 569 -38.03 -16.22 -11.61
C ASP A 569 -38.05 -17.61 -12.28
N PRO A 570 -39.24 -18.23 -12.41
CA PRO A 570 -39.38 -19.55 -12.98
C PRO A 570 -39.09 -19.59 -14.49
N THR A 571 -39.02 -18.45 -15.18
CA THR A 571 -38.75 -18.40 -16.62
C THR A 571 -37.31 -18.80 -16.94
N VAL A 572 -36.41 -18.62 -15.97
CA VAL A 572 -35.01 -19.08 -16.03
C VAL A 572 -34.94 -20.58 -16.29
N LEU A 573 -35.85 -21.39 -15.73
CA LEU A 573 -35.85 -22.83 -15.94
C LEU A 573 -35.98 -23.19 -17.43
N LEU A 574 -36.81 -22.46 -18.18
CA LEU A 574 -36.96 -22.66 -19.62
C LEU A 574 -35.68 -22.30 -20.38
N SER A 575 -34.96 -21.26 -19.94
CA SER A 575 -33.67 -20.89 -20.52
C SER A 575 -32.61 -21.98 -20.33
N LEU A 576 -32.57 -22.59 -19.14
CA LEU A 576 -31.65 -23.69 -18.82
C LEU A 576 -31.98 -24.95 -19.62
N ILE A 577 -33.27 -25.29 -19.76
CA ILE A 577 -33.72 -26.43 -20.58
C ILE A 577 -33.31 -26.22 -22.04
N ARG A 578 -33.53 -25.02 -22.58
CA ARG A 578 -33.12 -24.68 -23.94
C ARG A 578 -31.59 -24.77 -24.12
N GLY A 579 -30.84 -24.35 -23.10
CA GLY A 579 -29.38 -24.51 -23.07
C GLY A 579 -28.93 -25.97 -23.01
N LEU A 580 -29.67 -26.85 -22.32
CA LEU A 580 -29.42 -28.28 -22.32
C LEU A 580 -29.65 -28.92 -23.70
N GLU A 581 -30.71 -28.52 -24.41
CA GLU A 581 -31.10 -29.09 -25.71
C GLU A 581 -30.27 -28.57 -26.90
N HIS A 582 -29.84 -27.30 -26.84
CA HIS A 582 -29.27 -26.60 -27.98
C HIS A 582 -27.97 -25.84 -27.68
N GLY A 583 -27.53 -25.79 -26.43
CA GLY A 583 -26.37 -25.03 -26.01
C GLY A 583 -25.05 -25.79 -26.16
N GLU A 584 -23.95 -25.03 -26.19
CA GLU A 584 -22.61 -25.56 -25.95
C GLU A 584 -22.41 -25.81 -24.45
N ASN A 585 -21.50 -26.71 -24.07
CA ASN A 585 -21.25 -27.09 -22.67
C ASN A 585 -22.46 -27.67 -21.92
N THR A 586 -23.23 -28.55 -22.59
CA THR A 586 -24.44 -29.18 -22.04
C THR A 586 -24.26 -29.86 -20.67
N GLY A 587 -23.06 -30.35 -20.35
CA GLY A 587 -22.74 -30.91 -19.03
C GLY A 587 -22.90 -29.92 -17.86
N TRP A 588 -22.60 -28.63 -18.06
CA TRP A 588 -22.80 -27.59 -17.04
C TRP A 588 -24.27 -27.25 -16.85
N TYR A 589 -25.03 -27.17 -17.94
CA TYR A 589 -26.49 -27.02 -17.88
C TYR A 589 -27.13 -28.21 -17.16
N ALA A 590 -26.67 -29.42 -17.45
CA ALA A 590 -27.13 -30.64 -16.79
C ALA A 590 -26.84 -30.61 -15.28
N ALA A 591 -25.64 -30.21 -14.87
CA ALA A 591 -25.29 -30.06 -13.45
C ALA A 591 -26.17 -29.03 -12.73
N CYS A 592 -26.41 -27.87 -13.35
CA CYS A 592 -27.27 -26.81 -12.80
C CYS A 592 -28.73 -27.26 -12.68
N LEU A 593 -29.26 -27.95 -13.71
CA LEU A 593 -30.61 -28.49 -13.70
C LEU A 593 -30.77 -29.57 -12.62
N LEU A 594 -29.82 -30.51 -12.48
CA LEU A 594 -29.88 -31.53 -11.44
C LEU A 594 -29.81 -30.95 -10.02
N ALA A 595 -29.14 -29.82 -9.84
CA ALA A 595 -29.08 -29.13 -8.55
C ALA A 595 -30.38 -28.37 -8.19
N VAL A 596 -31.26 -28.17 -9.16
CA VAL A 596 -32.48 -27.37 -9.03
C VAL A 596 -33.73 -28.25 -9.05
N LEU A 597 -33.78 -29.21 -9.96
CA LEU A 597 -34.95 -30.02 -10.24
C LEU A 597 -35.25 -30.95 -9.05
N ASN A 598 -36.54 -31.12 -8.77
CA ASN A 598 -36.99 -32.09 -7.78
C ASN A 598 -37.36 -33.41 -8.46
N PRO A 599 -36.64 -34.52 -8.23
CA PRO A 599 -36.92 -35.80 -8.88
C PRO A 599 -38.27 -36.41 -8.48
N ASN A 600 -38.85 -36.00 -7.35
CA ASN A 600 -40.16 -36.50 -6.91
C ASN A 600 -41.33 -35.80 -7.61
N GLU A 601 -41.07 -34.76 -8.41
CA GLU A 601 -42.11 -33.98 -9.05
C GLU A 601 -42.31 -34.40 -10.51
N ALA A 602 -43.52 -34.87 -10.85
CA ALA A 602 -43.81 -35.42 -12.18
C ALA A 602 -43.53 -34.47 -13.35
N ARG A 603 -43.69 -33.15 -13.15
CA ARG A 603 -43.36 -32.14 -14.17
C ARG A 603 -41.86 -32.01 -14.46
N HIS A 604 -41.01 -32.42 -13.51
CA HIS A 604 -39.57 -32.34 -13.63
C HIS A 604 -38.94 -33.64 -14.11
N ASP A 605 -39.64 -34.78 -13.98
CA ASP A 605 -39.06 -36.11 -14.22
C ASP A 605 -38.44 -36.24 -15.62
N ALA A 606 -39.16 -35.88 -16.69
CA ALA A 606 -38.63 -35.98 -18.06
C ALA A 606 -37.32 -35.19 -18.24
N THR A 607 -37.31 -33.92 -17.83
CA THR A 607 -36.11 -33.06 -17.89
C THR A 607 -35.00 -33.58 -16.99
N PHE A 608 -35.33 -34.10 -15.81
CA PHE A 608 -34.39 -34.68 -14.87
C PHE A 608 -33.69 -35.90 -15.46
N GLN A 609 -34.42 -36.81 -16.12
CA GLN A 609 -33.82 -37.99 -16.78
C GLN A 609 -32.88 -37.58 -17.92
N THR A 610 -33.27 -36.60 -18.74
CA THR A 610 -32.42 -36.07 -19.83
C THR A 610 -31.16 -35.39 -19.29
N ALA A 611 -31.30 -34.55 -18.25
CA ALA A 611 -30.15 -33.92 -17.60
C ALA A 611 -29.24 -34.96 -16.96
N MET A 612 -29.81 -35.98 -16.31
CA MET A 612 -29.07 -37.09 -15.71
C MET A 612 -28.21 -37.84 -16.74
N SER A 613 -28.77 -38.22 -17.89
CA SER A 613 -27.99 -38.92 -18.92
C SER A 613 -26.84 -38.08 -19.45
N ILE A 614 -27.08 -36.81 -19.77
CA ILE A 614 -26.05 -35.89 -20.29
C ILE A 614 -24.95 -35.65 -19.23
N TRP A 615 -25.33 -35.53 -17.97
CA TRP A 615 -24.40 -35.29 -16.89
C TRP A 615 -23.48 -36.49 -16.61
N PHE A 616 -23.98 -37.72 -16.71
CA PHE A 616 -23.11 -38.90 -16.56
C PHE A 616 -22.08 -39.03 -17.67
N ASP A 617 -22.36 -38.51 -18.87
CA ASP A 617 -21.38 -38.43 -19.96
C ASP A 617 -20.33 -37.33 -19.72
N SER A 618 -20.69 -36.25 -19.02
CA SER A 618 -19.79 -35.13 -18.70
C SER A 618 -20.04 -34.55 -17.28
N PRO A 619 -19.52 -35.21 -16.23
CA PRO A 619 -19.91 -34.92 -14.85
C PRO A 619 -19.15 -33.72 -14.25
N HIS A 620 -19.85 -32.59 -14.12
CA HIS A 620 -19.39 -31.38 -13.43
C HIS A 620 -20.02 -31.23 -12.04
N LEU A 621 -19.31 -30.60 -11.09
CA LEU A 621 -19.77 -30.35 -9.71
C LEU A 621 -20.30 -31.62 -9.02
N GLN A 622 -19.53 -32.71 -9.13
CA GLN A 622 -19.93 -34.04 -8.64
C GLN A 622 -20.39 -34.01 -7.18
N LYS A 623 -19.73 -33.22 -6.33
CA LYS A 623 -20.04 -33.15 -4.90
C LYS A 623 -21.40 -32.48 -4.67
N GLU A 624 -21.56 -31.29 -5.23
CA GLU A 624 -22.73 -30.44 -5.07
C GLU A 624 -23.99 -31.07 -5.68
N VAL A 625 -23.86 -31.70 -6.86
CA VAL A 625 -24.98 -32.37 -7.52
C VAL A 625 -25.46 -33.59 -6.71
N ILE A 626 -24.54 -34.44 -6.25
CA ILE A 626 -24.89 -35.63 -5.46
C ILE A 626 -25.52 -35.22 -4.12
N GLU A 627 -24.94 -34.25 -3.41
CA GLU A 627 -25.50 -33.72 -2.16
C GLU A 627 -26.92 -33.19 -2.34
N ARG A 628 -27.19 -32.56 -3.49
CA ARG A 628 -28.48 -31.96 -3.76
C ARG A 628 -29.54 -32.97 -4.19
N VAL A 629 -29.17 -33.91 -5.05
CA VAL A 629 -30.08 -34.98 -5.51
C VAL A 629 -30.46 -35.91 -4.35
N PHE A 630 -29.52 -36.20 -3.45
CA PHE A 630 -29.71 -37.11 -2.31
C PHE A 630 -29.65 -36.40 -0.95
N SER A 631 -30.16 -35.18 -0.87
CA SER A 631 -30.13 -34.33 0.33
C SER A 631 -30.69 -35.01 1.58
N HIS A 632 -30.04 -34.80 2.72
CA HIS A 632 -30.37 -35.39 4.03
C HIS A 632 -31.75 -34.99 4.59
N GLU A 633 -32.38 -33.93 4.08
CA GLU A 633 -33.68 -33.40 4.53
C GLU A 633 -34.89 -34.14 3.95
N ARG A 634 -34.71 -35.09 3.05
CA ARG A 634 -35.81 -35.87 2.45
C ARG A 634 -35.73 -37.35 2.80
N PRO A 635 -35.83 -37.73 4.09
CA PRO A 635 -35.96 -39.12 4.47
C PRO A 635 -37.35 -39.61 4.04
N ASN A 636 -37.40 -40.79 3.43
CA ASN A 636 -38.61 -41.49 2.94
C ASN A 636 -39.27 -40.93 1.69
N GLN A 637 -38.95 -41.51 0.52
CA GLN A 637 -39.96 -42.09 -0.38
C GLN A 637 -39.36 -43.32 -1.07
N ALA A 638 -40.12 -44.40 -1.26
CA ALA A 638 -39.66 -45.61 -1.95
C ALA A 638 -39.13 -45.37 -3.39
N SER A 639 -39.41 -44.19 -3.99
CA SER A 639 -38.82 -43.71 -5.25
C SER A 639 -37.32 -43.38 -5.14
N SER A 640 -36.84 -42.95 -3.96
CA SER A 640 -35.44 -42.56 -3.75
C SER A 640 -34.48 -43.74 -3.80
N THR A 641 -34.92 -44.94 -3.40
CA THR A 641 -34.10 -46.15 -3.41
C THR A 641 -33.83 -46.65 -4.83
N GLY A 642 -34.84 -46.55 -5.72
CA GLY A 642 -34.68 -46.90 -7.13
C GLY A 642 -33.70 -45.97 -7.85
N LEU A 643 -33.87 -44.66 -7.66
CA LEU A 643 -32.96 -43.66 -8.21
C LEU A 643 -31.52 -43.84 -7.69
N LEU A 644 -31.37 -44.06 -6.38
CA LEU A 644 -30.06 -44.30 -5.75
C LEU A 644 -29.35 -45.50 -6.38
N ASN A 645 -30.05 -46.61 -6.56
CA ASN A 645 -29.45 -47.81 -7.17
C ASN A 645 -29.01 -47.55 -8.62
N THR A 646 -29.80 -46.81 -9.41
CA THR A 646 -29.41 -46.42 -10.77
C THR A 646 -28.16 -45.55 -10.77
N TRP A 647 -28.06 -44.58 -9.86
CA TRP A 647 -26.89 -43.70 -9.76
C TRP A 647 -25.65 -44.44 -9.24
N VAL A 648 -25.80 -45.36 -8.30
CA VAL A 648 -24.70 -46.21 -7.81
C VAL A 648 -24.18 -47.10 -8.93
N LEU A 649 -25.05 -47.69 -9.76
CA LEU A 649 -24.65 -48.49 -10.91
C LEU A 649 -23.93 -47.65 -11.97
N ALA A 650 -24.47 -46.47 -12.30
CA ALA A 650 -23.86 -45.55 -13.27
C ALA A 650 -22.50 -45.02 -12.77
N GLY A 651 -22.39 -44.72 -11.46
CA GLY A 651 -21.16 -44.25 -10.83
C GLY A 651 -19.99 -45.22 -10.93
N ARG A 652 -20.24 -46.53 -11.00
CA ARG A 652 -19.18 -47.55 -11.17
C ARG A 652 -18.54 -47.57 -12.56
N ILE A 653 -19.29 -47.12 -13.57
CA ILE A 653 -18.81 -47.08 -14.96
C ILE A 653 -17.83 -45.90 -15.14
N GLN A 654 -17.88 -44.91 -14.24
CA GLN A 654 -17.03 -43.74 -14.26
C GLN A 654 -15.54 -44.09 -14.04
N PRO A 655 -14.61 -43.19 -14.42
CA PRO A 655 -13.18 -43.42 -14.24
C PRO A 655 -12.83 -43.79 -12.80
N LYS A 656 -11.91 -44.75 -12.63
CA LYS A 656 -11.43 -45.19 -11.32
C LYS A 656 -10.87 -44.00 -10.55
N HIS A 657 -11.18 -43.92 -9.25
CA HIS A 657 -10.79 -42.84 -8.34
C HIS A 657 -11.49 -41.48 -8.58
N SER A 658 -12.46 -41.39 -9.51
CA SER A 658 -13.38 -40.25 -9.56
C SER A 658 -14.27 -40.19 -8.32
N VAL A 659 -14.77 -39.00 -7.97
CA VAL A 659 -15.66 -38.80 -6.80
C VAL A 659 -16.90 -39.69 -6.93
N LEU A 660 -17.50 -39.76 -8.13
CA LEU A 660 -18.63 -40.66 -8.42
C LEU A 660 -18.31 -42.14 -8.21
N SER A 661 -17.18 -42.62 -8.72
CA SER A 661 -16.77 -44.02 -8.53
C SER A 661 -16.54 -44.38 -7.06
N LEU A 662 -15.90 -43.49 -6.30
CA LEU A 662 -15.61 -43.70 -4.89
C LEU A 662 -16.88 -43.58 -4.02
N TRP A 663 -17.76 -42.63 -4.32
CA TRP A 663 -19.06 -42.49 -3.67
C TRP A 663 -19.92 -43.74 -3.90
N SER A 664 -20.04 -44.19 -5.15
CA SER A 664 -20.83 -45.39 -5.48
C SER A 664 -20.28 -46.66 -4.82
N GLU A 665 -18.96 -46.83 -4.77
CA GLU A 665 -18.31 -47.93 -4.05
C GLU A 665 -18.64 -47.86 -2.55
N ALA A 666 -18.48 -46.69 -1.92
CA ALA A 666 -18.70 -46.53 -0.49
C ALA A 666 -20.17 -46.70 -0.07
N VAL A 667 -21.12 -46.19 -0.87
CA VAL A 667 -22.57 -46.40 -0.64
C VAL A 667 -22.91 -47.89 -0.75
N GLN A 668 -22.32 -48.61 -1.71
CA GLN A 668 -22.55 -50.04 -1.84
C GLN A 668 -21.99 -50.82 -0.66
N THR A 669 -20.77 -50.50 -0.19
CA THR A 669 -20.17 -51.12 1.01
C THR A 669 -21.10 -50.98 2.21
N LEU A 670 -21.74 -49.81 2.37
CA LEU A 670 -22.74 -49.58 3.41
C LEU A 670 -24.02 -50.41 3.20
N GLN A 671 -24.57 -50.44 1.98
CA GLN A 671 -25.76 -51.24 1.66
C GLN A 671 -25.52 -52.74 1.85
N ALA A 672 -24.30 -53.22 1.59
CA ALA A 672 -23.87 -54.60 1.77
C ALA A 672 -23.46 -54.93 3.22
N GLN A 673 -23.34 -53.92 4.10
CA GLN A 673 -22.84 -54.04 5.47
C GLN A 673 -21.43 -54.68 5.56
N GLU A 674 -20.57 -54.37 4.58
CA GLU A 674 -19.19 -54.82 4.55
C GLU A 674 -18.30 -53.92 5.44
N PRO A 675 -17.24 -54.49 6.07
CA PRO A 675 -16.31 -53.70 6.87
C PRO A 675 -15.46 -52.76 6.00
N TRP A 676 -15.14 -51.58 6.54
CA TRP A 676 -14.27 -50.63 5.87
C TRP A 676 -12.83 -51.12 5.78
N LEU A 677 -12.33 -51.35 4.55
CA LEU A 677 -10.93 -51.71 4.35
C LEU A 677 -10.00 -50.51 4.57
N PRO A 678 -8.90 -50.63 5.34
CA PRO A 678 -8.01 -49.50 5.65
C PRO A 678 -7.45 -48.77 4.41
N ASP A 679 -7.17 -49.50 3.34
CA ASP A 679 -6.65 -48.91 2.10
C ASP A 679 -7.72 -48.08 1.37
N ARG A 680 -8.99 -48.52 1.46
CA ARG A 680 -10.13 -47.81 0.88
C ARG A 680 -10.51 -46.58 1.68
N GLN A 681 -10.46 -46.64 3.01
CA GLN A 681 -10.65 -45.48 3.89
C GLN A 681 -9.73 -44.32 3.48
N ARG A 682 -8.45 -44.59 3.20
CA ARG A 682 -7.49 -43.57 2.78
C ARG A 682 -7.86 -42.94 1.44
N LEU A 683 -8.34 -43.73 0.48
CA LEU A 683 -8.85 -43.21 -0.80
C LEU A 683 -10.10 -42.33 -0.60
N TYR A 684 -11.02 -42.75 0.26
CA TYR A 684 -12.22 -41.97 0.57
C TYR A 684 -11.86 -40.64 1.26
N MET A 685 -10.99 -40.66 2.27
CA MET A 685 -10.56 -39.45 2.97
C MET A 685 -9.77 -38.48 2.07
N ALA A 686 -9.05 -38.98 1.07
CA ALA A 686 -8.28 -38.14 0.14
C ALA A 686 -9.16 -37.40 -0.89
N HIS A 687 -10.27 -38.02 -1.32
CA HIS A 687 -11.03 -37.55 -2.49
C HIS A 687 -12.47 -37.12 -2.18
N LEU A 688 -13.11 -37.72 -1.17
CA LEU A 688 -14.49 -37.41 -0.78
C LEU A 688 -14.54 -36.26 0.24
N PRO A 689 -15.61 -35.44 0.22
CA PRO A 689 -15.83 -34.39 1.22
C PRO A 689 -15.82 -34.93 2.66
N GLY A 690 -15.13 -34.22 3.56
CA GLY A 690 -15.04 -34.56 4.98
C GLY A 690 -16.41 -34.79 5.64
N ALA A 691 -17.40 -33.95 5.29
CA ALA A 691 -18.76 -34.04 5.81
C ALA A 691 -19.45 -35.39 5.50
N TRP A 692 -19.09 -36.05 4.39
CA TRP A 692 -19.72 -37.32 3.98
C TRP A 692 -19.27 -38.50 4.85
N TRP A 693 -18.03 -38.48 5.31
CA TRP A 693 -17.46 -39.56 6.10
C TRP A 693 -17.20 -39.17 7.56
N ALA A 694 -17.55 -37.95 7.96
CA ALA A 694 -17.42 -37.48 9.35
C ALA A 694 -18.03 -38.44 10.39
N PRO A 695 -19.22 -39.06 10.17
CA PRO A 695 -19.75 -40.04 11.14
C PRO A 695 -18.86 -41.26 11.38
N TYR A 696 -17.98 -41.59 10.43
CA TYR A 696 -17.03 -42.70 10.52
C TYR A 696 -15.61 -42.23 10.87
N ALA A 697 -15.38 -40.92 11.01
CA ALA A 697 -14.05 -40.34 11.16
C ALA A 697 -13.29 -40.89 12.38
N ASN A 698 -13.97 -41.09 13.51
CA ASN A 698 -13.34 -41.64 14.71
C ASN A 698 -12.84 -43.07 14.49
N GLU A 699 -13.70 -43.95 13.97
CA GLU A 699 -13.36 -45.34 13.65
C GLU A 699 -12.19 -45.41 12.67
N TRP A 700 -12.25 -44.60 11.60
CA TRP A 700 -11.22 -44.58 10.56
C TRP A 700 -9.89 -44.05 11.09
N LEU A 701 -9.90 -43.01 11.93
CA LEU A 701 -8.69 -42.47 12.53
C LEU A 701 -7.99 -43.51 13.41
N VAL A 702 -8.73 -44.16 14.30
CA VAL A 702 -8.20 -45.19 15.20
C VAL A 702 -7.65 -46.38 14.40
N ALA A 703 -8.37 -46.81 13.36
CA ALA A 703 -7.92 -47.88 12.46
C ALA A 703 -6.60 -47.53 11.76
N GLN A 704 -6.45 -46.29 11.25
CA GLN A 704 -5.21 -45.88 10.59
C GLN A 704 -4.04 -45.70 11.56
N LEU A 705 -4.27 -45.14 12.76
CA LEU A 705 -3.24 -45.00 13.81
C LEU A 705 -2.68 -46.35 14.29
N SER A 706 -3.48 -47.40 14.21
CA SER A 706 -3.10 -48.76 14.61
C SER A 706 -2.06 -49.40 13.66
N SER A 707 -1.92 -48.90 12.41
CA SER A 707 -1.02 -49.48 11.40
C SER A 707 0.14 -48.54 11.05
N ALA A 708 1.31 -49.10 10.72
CA ALA A 708 2.48 -48.30 10.31
C ALA A 708 2.24 -47.56 8.99
N SER A 709 1.55 -48.19 8.03
CA SER A 709 1.17 -47.58 6.75
C SER A 709 0.15 -46.45 6.93
N GLY A 710 -0.85 -46.63 7.79
CA GLY A 710 -1.83 -45.60 8.11
C GLY A 710 -1.20 -44.38 8.80
N ARG A 711 -0.29 -44.61 9.77
CA ARG A 711 0.48 -43.53 10.40
C ARG A 711 1.33 -42.75 9.41
N ALA A 712 2.03 -43.43 8.50
CA ALA A 712 2.79 -42.76 7.45
C ALA A 712 1.90 -41.89 6.55
N TRP A 713 0.72 -42.38 6.17
CA TRP A 713 -0.22 -41.62 5.36
C TRP A 713 -0.79 -40.39 6.10
N LEU A 714 -1.20 -40.55 7.37
CA LEU A 714 -1.72 -39.48 8.22
C LEU A 714 -0.71 -38.35 8.46
N ARG A 715 0.59 -38.69 8.52
CA ARG A 715 1.67 -37.69 8.64
C ARG A 715 1.72 -36.79 7.40
N ASP A 716 1.49 -37.35 6.22
CA ASP A 716 1.69 -36.69 4.94
C ASP A 716 0.40 -36.00 4.42
N HIS A 717 -0.76 -36.25 5.03
CA HIS A 717 -2.06 -35.68 4.64
C HIS A 717 -2.65 -34.78 5.72
N ARG A 718 -2.87 -33.50 5.39
CA ARG A 718 -3.52 -32.54 6.30
C ARG A 718 -5.04 -32.69 6.26
N ILE A 719 -5.63 -33.09 7.38
CA ILE A 719 -7.07 -33.18 7.61
C ILE A 719 -7.39 -32.46 8.94
N CYS A 720 -8.46 -31.67 8.96
CA CYS A 720 -8.93 -31.00 10.19
C CYS A 720 -9.69 -31.99 11.09
N TRP A 721 -8.96 -32.96 11.66
CA TRP A 721 -9.51 -33.98 12.55
C TRP A 721 -10.34 -33.41 13.71
N PRO A 722 -9.90 -32.34 14.41
CA PRO A 722 -10.70 -31.75 15.47
C PRO A 722 -12.12 -31.34 15.02
N ALA A 723 -12.26 -30.79 13.82
CA ALA A 723 -13.54 -30.31 13.31
C ALA A 723 -14.49 -31.45 12.94
N LEU A 724 -13.95 -32.54 12.39
CA LEU A 724 -14.73 -33.71 11.99
C LEU A 724 -15.18 -34.55 13.17
N LEU A 725 -14.30 -34.71 14.17
CA LEU A 725 -14.57 -35.51 15.35
C LEU A 725 -15.54 -34.83 16.32
N CYS A 726 -15.44 -33.50 16.49
CA CYS A 726 -16.22 -32.76 17.47
C CYS A 726 -17.55 -32.21 16.95
N LEU A 727 -18.10 -32.83 15.89
CA LEU A 727 -19.45 -32.53 15.41
C LEU A 727 -20.49 -32.92 16.48
N PRO A 728 -21.59 -32.13 16.63
CA PRO A 728 -22.65 -32.44 17.58
C PRO A 728 -23.21 -33.85 17.46
N GLU A 729 -23.53 -34.46 18.60
CA GLU A 729 -24.23 -35.74 18.65
C GLU A 729 -25.57 -35.69 17.89
N GLY A 730 -25.86 -36.74 17.12
CA GLY A 730 -27.11 -36.83 16.38
C GLY A 730 -27.19 -35.93 15.14
N GLN A 731 -26.14 -35.16 14.83
CA GLN A 731 -26.08 -34.42 13.56
C GLN A 731 -26.21 -35.41 12.40
N VAL A 732 -27.22 -35.19 11.56
CA VAL A 732 -27.45 -35.99 10.36
C VAL A 732 -26.32 -35.70 9.36
N GLY A 733 -25.64 -36.74 8.93
CA GLY A 733 -24.56 -36.69 7.96
C GLY A 733 -24.46 -38.01 7.22
N GLY A 734 -23.24 -38.38 6.83
CA GLY A 734 -22.99 -39.61 6.07
C GLY A 734 -23.01 -39.36 4.57
N LEU A 735 -22.75 -40.42 3.81
CA LEU A 735 -22.71 -40.36 2.35
C LEU A 735 -24.11 -39.97 1.82
N PRO A 736 -24.22 -39.06 0.85
CA PRO A 736 -25.50 -38.73 0.25
C PRO A 736 -26.19 -40.02 -0.27
N GLY A 737 -27.44 -40.24 0.12
CA GLY A 737 -28.20 -41.45 -0.17
C GLY A 737 -28.07 -42.58 0.88
N ALA A 738 -27.10 -42.49 1.79
CA ALA A 738 -26.91 -43.40 2.93
C ALA A 738 -26.66 -42.58 4.21
N THR A 739 -27.72 -41.90 4.67
CA THR A 739 -27.65 -40.98 5.81
C THR A 739 -27.42 -41.72 7.13
N THR A 740 -26.47 -41.22 7.92
CA THR A 740 -26.10 -41.74 9.24
C THR A 740 -26.02 -40.57 10.23
N GLN A 741 -26.20 -40.84 11.52
CA GLN A 741 -26.02 -39.84 12.57
C GLN A 741 -24.60 -39.90 13.12
N HIS A 742 -24.03 -38.73 13.45
CA HIS A 742 -22.72 -38.65 14.08
C HIS A 742 -22.75 -39.28 15.49
N PRO A 743 -21.89 -40.28 15.81
CA PRO A 743 -21.99 -41.11 17.02
C PRO A 743 -21.47 -40.45 18.31
N ALA A 744 -21.38 -39.12 18.34
CA ALA A 744 -20.65 -38.32 19.33
C ALA A 744 -19.14 -38.63 19.39
N PHE A 745 -18.38 -37.73 19.99
CA PHE A 745 -16.93 -37.89 20.15
C PHE A 745 -16.60 -38.60 21.46
N ASP A 746 -15.83 -39.70 21.40
CA ASP A 746 -15.36 -40.41 22.60
C ASP A 746 -14.10 -39.72 23.15
N VAL A 747 -14.22 -39.11 24.33
CA VAL A 747 -13.15 -38.32 24.97
C VAL A 747 -12.22 -39.24 25.78
N LYS A 748 -11.61 -40.22 25.12
CA LYS A 748 -10.58 -41.11 25.70
C LYS A 748 -9.27 -40.96 24.95
N ALA A 749 -8.16 -40.75 25.66
CA ALA A 749 -6.87 -40.49 25.02
C ALA A 749 -6.19 -41.76 24.50
N GLU A 750 -6.47 -42.94 25.09
CA GLU A 750 -5.81 -44.21 24.74
C GLU A 750 -5.81 -44.54 23.24
N PRO A 751 -6.93 -44.45 22.49
CA PRO A 751 -6.97 -44.76 21.06
C PRO A 751 -6.11 -43.81 20.20
N TYR A 752 -5.78 -42.62 20.70
CA TYR A 752 -5.01 -41.60 19.98
C TYR A 752 -3.52 -41.61 20.32
N LEU A 753 -3.06 -42.51 21.21
CA LEU A 753 -1.64 -42.59 21.60
C LEU A 753 -0.70 -42.81 20.41
N GLY A 754 -1.19 -43.48 19.35
CA GLY A 754 -0.46 -43.69 18.10
C GLY A 754 -0.03 -42.39 17.40
N VAL A 755 -0.63 -41.24 17.73
CA VAL A 755 -0.22 -39.92 17.25
C VAL A 755 1.20 -39.57 17.69
N LYS A 756 1.61 -39.96 18.90
CA LYS A 756 2.97 -39.68 19.42
C LYS A 756 4.06 -40.50 18.73
N MET A 757 3.70 -41.48 17.90
CA MET A 757 4.62 -42.24 17.06
C MET A 757 4.79 -41.64 15.66
N LEU A 758 4.10 -40.53 15.36
CA LEU A 758 4.26 -39.80 14.11
C LEU A 758 5.53 -38.95 14.17
N GLY A 759 6.37 -39.01 13.13
CA GLY A 759 7.48 -38.06 12.94
C GLY A 759 6.96 -36.69 12.49
N GLU A 760 7.83 -35.86 11.93
CA GLU A 760 7.44 -34.54 11.39
C GLU A 760 6.64 -34.68 10.08
N GLY A 761 5.59 -33.89 9.91
CA GLY A 761 4.76 -33.88 8.70
C GLY A 761 3.62 -32.87 8.76
N VAL A 762 3.02 -32.57 7.60
CA VAL A 762 1.99 -31.54 7.44
C VAL A 762 0.68 -31.86 8.16
N GLY A 763 0.35 -33.14 8.36
CA GLY A 763 -0.87 -33.57 9.07
C GLY A 763 -0.72 -33.67 10.58
N VAL A 764 0.50 -33.60 11.11
CA VAL A 764 0.84 -33.99 12.48
C VAL A 764 0.35 -32.98 13.52
N ALA A 765 0.33 -31.69 13.18
CA ALA A 765 -0.13 -30.63 14.10
C ALA A 765 -1.59 -30.85 14.54
N MET A 766 -2.50 -31.06 13.59
CA MET A 766 -3.93 -31.30 13.84
C MET A 766 -4.18 -32.58 14.66
N LEU A 767 -3.37 -33.61 14.44
CA LEU A 767 -3.47 -34.87 15.18
C LEU A 767 -2.95 -34.75 16.61
N ASN A 768 -1.85 -34.02 16.81
CA ASN A 768 -1.35 -33.70 18.16
C ASN A 768 -2.38 -32.87 18.93
N ASP A 769 -3.02 -31.91 18.27
CA ASP A 769 -4.11 -31.13 18.86
C ASP A 769 -5.27 -32.02 19.34
N VAL A 770 -5.67 -33.03 18.56
CA VAL A 770 -6.68 -34.04 18.99
C VAL A 770 -6.22 -34.78 20.24
N TYR A 771 -4.98 -35.25 20.27
CA TYR A 771 -4.46 -35.94 21.46
C TYR A 771 -4.43 -35.01 22.68
N GLU A 772 -3.94 -33.78 22.53
CA GLU A 772 -3.80 -32.82 23.64
C GLU A 772 -5.14 -32.34 24.17
N MET A 773 -6.12 -32.07 23.30
CA MET A 773 -7.47 -31.70 23.74
C MET A 773 -8.14 -32.82 24.52
N VAL A 774 -8.04 -34.06 24.04
CA VAL A 774 -8.66 -35.24 24.68
C VAL A 774 -7.96 -35.57 25.99
N TYR A 775 -6.62 -35.56 26.00
CA TYR A 775 -5.83 -35.82 27.20
C TYR A 775 -6.15 -34.80 28.31
N ALA A 776 -6.20 -33.51 27.97
CA ALA A 776 -6.57 -32.47 28.93
C ALA A 776 -8.01 -32.61 29.44
N ALA A 777 -8.94 -33.04 28.57
CA ALA A 777 -10.34 -33.25 28.93
C ALA A 777 -10.53 -34.47 29.85
N GLU A 778 -9.87 -35.59 29.55
CA GLU A 778 -9.93 -36.82 30.35
C GLU A 778 -9.34 -36.65 31.76
N HIS A 779 -8.32 -35.78 31.92
CA HIS A 779 -7.63 -35.54 33.18
C HIS A 779 -8.08 -34.27 33.92
N ASP A 780 -9.20 -33.65 33.51
CA ASP A 780 -9.72 -32.40 34.10
C ASP A 780 -8.69 -31.25 34.19
N LEU A 781 -7.75 -31.19 33.25
CA LEU A 781 -6.75 -30.12 33.15
C LEU A 781 -7.34 -28.84 32.53
N PRO A 782 -6.74 -27.65 32.70
CA PRO A 782 -7.14 -26.45 31.97
C PRO A 782 -7.08 -26.64 30.44
N ALA A 783 -7.98 -26.00 29.70
CA ALA A 783 -8.04 -26.08 28.24
C ALA A 783 -6.73 -25.52 27.62
N PRO A 784 -5.92 -26.33 26.92
CA PRO A 784 -4.66 -25.88 26.34
C PRO A 784 -4.88 -25.01 25.11
N THR A 785 -3.94 -24.11 24.83
CA THR A 785 -3.88 -23.36 23.57
C THR A 785 -3.28 -24.25 22.48
N LEU A 786 -4.06 -24.58 21.46
CA LEU A 786 -3.66 -25.53 20.42
C LEU A 786 -3.05 -24.83 19.18
N ALA A 787 -2.24 -25.56 18.41
CA ALA A 787 -1.48 -25.01 17.28
C ALA A 787 -2.37 -24.68 16.08
N SER A 788 -3.38 -25.50 15.81
CA SER A 788 -4.28 -25.34 14.67
C SER A 788 -5.29 -24.23 14.88
N HIS A 789 -5.78 -24.08 16.12
CA HIS A 789 -6.67 -22.99 16.50
C HIS A 789 -6.61 -22.81 18.04
N PRO A 790 -6.34 -21.59 18.57
CA PRO A 790 -6.13 -21.36 19.99
C PRO A 790 -7.23 -21.91 20.91
N PHE A 791 -8.48 -21.86 20.44
CA PHE A 791 -9.67 -22.28 21.20
C PHE A 791 -10.20 -23.68 20.84
N ALA A 792 -9.51 -24.48 20.02
CA ALA A 792 -10.04 -25.78 19.60
C ALA A 792 -10.21 -26.79 20.76
N SER A 793 -9.47 -26.65 21.85
CA SER A 793 -9.59 -27.50 23.05
C SER A 793 -10.93 -27.36 23.78
N TRP A 794 -11.69 -26.28 23.52
CA TRP A 794 -13.03 -26.12 24.07
C TRP A 794 -14.05 -27.07 23.43
N LEU A 795 -13.80 -27.59 22.22
CA LEU A 795 -14.75 -28.45 21.50
C LEU A 795 -15.13 -29.74 22.24
N VAL A 796 -14.22 -30.23 23.09
CA VAL A 796 -14.39 -31.44 23.93
C VAL A 796 -14.90 -31.12 25.35
N ARG A 797 -15.14 -29.84 25.66
CA ARG A 797 -15.66 -29.38 26.96
C ARG A 797 -17.17 -29.14 26.89
N PRO A 798 -17.89 -29.25 28.03
CA PRO A 798 -19.27 -28.82 28.14
C PRO A 798 -19.43 -27.34 27.73
N LEU A 799 -20.51 -27.02 27.01
CA LEU A 799 -20.75 -25.69 26.45
C LEU A 799 -20.88 -24.61 27.55
N GLU A 800 -21.26 -25.00 28.77
CA GLU A 800 -21.41 -24.11 29.93
C GLU A 800 -20.07 -23.54 30.41
N GLN A 801 -18.96 -24.23 30.09
CA GLN A 801 -17.61 -23.82 30.49
C GLN A 801 -16.94 -22.93 29.45
N TRP A 802 -17.55 -22.76 28.27
CA TRP A 802 -16.92 -22.06 27.16
C TRP A 802 -16.79 -20.56 27.44
N PRO A 803 -15.67 -19.92 27.04
CA PRO A 803 -15.55 -18.47 27.08
C PRO A 803 -16.47 -17.82 26.04
N MET A 804 -16.70 -16.52 26.20
CA MET A 804 -17.42 -15.73 25.20
C MET A 804 -16.54 -15.55 23.96
N PHE A 805 -16.91 -16.26 22.89
CA PHE A 805 -16.33 -16.06 21.56
C PHE A 805 -16.99 -14.87 20.84
N ASP A 806 -16.14 -14.01 20.27
CA ASP A 806 -16.49 -12.93 19.34
C ASP A 806 -16.20 -13.35 17.89
N GLU A 807 -16.56 -12.52 16.91
CA GLU A 807 -16.35 -12.78 15.48
C GLU A 807 -14.88 -13.05 15.11
N ALA A 808 -13.93 -12.51 15.89
CA ALA A 808 -12.50 -12.74 15.73
C ALA A 808 -12.08 -14.23 15.76
N VAL A 809 -12.92 -15.11 16.32
CA VAL A 809 -12.70 -16.57 16.29
C VAL A 809 -12.75 -17.13 14.87
N LEU A 810 -13.52 -16.52 13.95
CA LEU A 810 -13.57 -16.95 12.55
C LEU A 810 -12.28 -16.63 11.78
N SER A 811 -11.59 -15.56 12.16
CA SER A 811 -10.35 -15.10 11.50
C SER A 811 -9.06 -15.65 12.14
N THR A 812 -9.17 -16.43 13.22
CA THR A 812 -8.01 -16.95 13.97
C THR A 812 -7.78 -18.42 13.65
N GLY A 813 -6.55 -18.83 13.36
CA GLY A 813 -6.21 -20.24 13.13
C GLY A 813 -6.89 -20.85 11.91
N ASP A 814 -7.26 -22.14 12.00
CA ASP A 814 -7.94 -22.88 10.93
C ASP A 814 -9.43 -22.51 10.82
N GLU A 815 -9.86 -22.12 9.62
CA GLU A 815 -11.22 -21.61 9.36
C GLU A 815 -12.32 -22.62 9.68
N GLN A 816 -12.09 -23.93 9.46
CA GLN A 816 -13.10 -24.96 9.76
C GLN A 816 -13.37 -25.05 11.27
N LEU A 817 -12.32 -24.87 12.08
CA LEU A 817 -12.43 -24.86 13.54
C LEU A 817 -13.10 -23.58 14.04
N GLY A 818 -12.72 -22.43 13.50
CA GLY A 818 -13.36 -21.17 13.81
C GLY A 818 -14.86 -21.20 13.54
N ARG A 819 -15.27 -21.71 12.36
CA ARG A 819 -16.68 -21.88 11.98
C ARG A 819 -17.43 -22.83 12.92
N LEU A 820 -16.85 -23.97 13.30
CA LEU A 820 -17.48 -24.93 14.20
C LEU A 820 -17.65 -24.37 15.62
N LEU A 821 -16.60 -23.74 16.17
CA LEU A 821 -16.63 -23.08 17.48
C LEU A 821 -17.68 -21.99 17.53
N PHE A 822 -17.69 -21.12 16.51
CA PHE A 822 -18.67 -20.05 16.39
C PHE A 822 -20.10 -20.59 16.27
N ALA A 823 -20.33 -21.57 15.38
CA ALA A 823 -21.66 -22.16 15.17
C ALA A 823 -22.21 -22.83 16.45
N ARG A 824 -21.38 -23.61 17.17
CA ARG A 824 -21.80 -24.26 18.42
C ARG A 824 -22.05 -23.25 19.54
N SER A 825 -21.20 -22.24 19.67
CA SER A 825 -21.36 -21.17 20.68
C SER A 825 -22.56 -20.28 20.38
N PHE A 826 -22.85 -20.00 19.11
CA PHE A 826 -24.02 -19.24 18.71
C PHE A 826 -25.31 -20.04 18.92
N ALA A 827 -25.32 -21.32 18.52
CA ALA A 827 -26.47 -22.19 18.67
C ALA A 827 -26.88 -22.42 20.14
N SER A 828 -25.92 -22.42 21.08
CA SER A 828 -26.22 -22.54 22.51
C SER A 828 -26.82 -21.28 23.13
N ARG A 829 -26.58 -20.12 22.51
CA ARG A 829 -27.11 -18.81 22.96
C ARG A 829 -28.49 -18.50 22.40
N MET A 830 -28.90 -19.17 21.31
CA MET A 830 -30.24 -19.03 20.75
C MET A 830 -31.26 -19.75 21.66
N PRO A 831 -32.31 -19.08 22.17
CA PRO A 831 -33.33 -19.73 22.99
C PRO A 831 -34.00 -20.84 22.18
N SER A 832 -34.25 -21.97 22.85
CA SER A 832 -34.77 -23.22 22.29
C SER A 832 -36.18 -23.17 21.66
N GLY A 833 -36.72 -21.98 21.37
CA GLY A 833 -38.04 -21.73 20.81
C GLY A 833 -38.08 -21.40 19.30
N SER A 834 -36.97 -21.50 18.56
CA SER A 834 -36.94 -21.18 17.12
C SER A 834 -36.25 -22.26 16.26
N ARG A 835 -36.45 -23.54 16.60
CA ARG A 835 -36.11 -24.66 15.71
C ARG A 835 -37.36 -25.23 15.06
#